data_AF-A0A6G3LET8-F1
#
_entry.id   AF-A0A6G3LET8-F1
#
_cell.length_a   1.000
_cell.length_b   1.000
_cell.length_c   1.000
_cell.angle_alpha   90.00
_cell.angle_beta   90.00
_cell.angle_gamma   90.00
#
_symmetry.space_group_name_H-M   'P 1'
#
loop_
_entity.id
_entity.type
_entity.pdbx_description
1 polymer ?
#
loop_
_entity_poly.entity_id
_entity_poly.type
_entity_poly.pdbx_seq_one_letter_code
_entity_poly.pdbx_strand_id
1 'polypeptide(L)'
;EVLRLDSPTKEELRKSEGRGGIRRRIAGSNVMITNPSYLMSELKKYVTQRDRSIIEPYLSSADLIVLDEFDFYDPRSISLLLGMVQIISETARSPPQVAVLTATLSNPEELGEYLKGVTGRGFKVVRGEAFHVENRINIVLGKNLRSVWEEIRKRKSEIIQKMKEQGVGSGSEILDALEDFEKFRVNSYRITSFIEALGIPVPSMGMDLGEVLERYLDDEGLTIVFTRSINKAEELGRSLRMRLGEAADSISTHHHLVSKEKRKEVEEKAREGKMKIIISPRTLSQGIDIGRVVRIVHIGLPDSVREYKQREGRKGRRKEIPFTETIIIPFGSWDRELLTKGFETFEKWLSLPLEKTMVNPKNLYQKLFTGLSKLMTTWYKREELTELELEALKRARVIGGKGEINRVKLKYVWDRMNFYEFAPPYGIKRLIEEERGPRILEPIGFCDLVEIFQRGCFDYSNDAIVYSHRIVERGRGVTAVIEKRLRDVKFWEDESIGRAAEEYMDTKYRWGEDPSIMKDIMHGLLTSKVVVTVYPPRGGFGLLVKIPDRVLWIASSARPKIFTVDGKAIVSRNKKIIEVPVEVHGKYTDYTYGYVYEVDERLDERLIRLGLSLIIIALRRLESISLGLLEYGIATVGGKKMFDLHETASAGFIDNFDWLSFREKLEKYEPDDLDLILLNEVDEIAYADFIELGFDWKSVKEYSVKMLEYLNQGKTIEVLISGELARIPKPSRALKIVSLDAMIEPIERGDKPFLYLVAISYFDGENAESYASITPVAPGLKPEQAIKRFESELEDMMSYGEFKLLVPSEDLSRTLMSMGLKRLPEIVERNGIEVIKLIEKKVAPPSLEPYLSLARSMYPQEGDATIEKVLEIVQKIRREGYTKLTESEAKAVNSYIRMRSIALYLAYIHSSV
;
A
#
# COMPACT_ATOMS: atom_id res chain seq x y z
N GLU A 1 9.56 15.50 -33.43
CA GLU A 1 8.09 15.32 -33.29
C GLU A 1 7.77 14.64 -31.95
N VAL A 2 6.73 15.10 -31.25
CA VAL A 2 6.14 14.40 -30.10
C VAL A 2 5.03 13.50 -30.61
N LEU A 3 5.15 12.19 -30.39
CA LEU A 3 4.17 11.20 -30.82
C LEU A 3 3.45 10.61 -29.60
N ARG A 4 2.14 10.83 -29.52
CA ARG A 4 1.29 10.10 -28.57
C ARG A 4 0.87 8.77 -29.21
N LEU A 5 1.15 7.66 -28.54
CA LEU A 5 0.84 6.32 -29.05
C LEU A 5 0.11 5.49 -27.99
N ASP A 6 -1.13 5.11 -28.31
CA ASP A 6 -1.97 4.18 -27.56
C ASP A 6 -2.75 3.29 -28.54
N SER A 7 -3.53 2.32 -28.04
CA SER A 7 -4.28 1.39 -28.90
C SER A 7 -5.24 2.09 -29.88
N PRO A 8 -6.07 3.07 -29.46
CA PRO A 8 -6.91 3.82 -30.40
C PRO A 8 -6.11 4.59 -31.45
N THR A 9 -5.07 5.32 -31.03
CA THR A 9 -4.25 6.14 -31.94
C THR A 9 -3.52 5.25 -32.95
N LYS A 10 -3.03 4.08 -32.51
CA LYS A 10 -2.44 3.07 -33.41
C LYS A 10 -3.41 2.63 -34.50
N GLU A 11 -4.66 2.33 -34.14
CA GLU A 11 -5.65 1.84 -35.11
C GLU A 11 -6.05 2.93 -36.10
N GLU A 12 -6.12 4.18 -35.66
CA GLU A 12 -6.32 5.35 -36.52
C GLU A 12 -5.15 5.54 -37.50
N LEU A 13 -3.90 5.58 -36.99
CA LEU A 13 -2.69 5.68 -37.82
C LEU A 13 -2.52 4.48 -38.77
N ARG A 14 -2.99 3.29 -38.35
CA ARG A 14 -2.92 2.09 -39.19
C ARG A 14 -3.85 2.20 -40.39
N LYS A 15 -5.03 2.81 -40.21
CA LYS A 15 -5.98 3.06 -41.30
C LYS A 15 -5.44 4.09 -42.29
N SER A 16 -4.72 5.11 -41.82
CA SER A 16 -4.20 6.18 -42.67
C SER A 16 -2.85 5.87 -43.33
N GLU A 17 -1.89 5.32 -42.59
CA GLU A 17 -0.47 5.21 -43.00
C GLU A 17 0.00 3.75 -43.18
N GLY A 18 -0.81 2.77 -42.76
CA GLY A 18 -0.43 1.37 -42.73
C GLY A 18 0.70 1.04 -41.74
N ARG A 19 1.06 -0.25 -41.62
CA ARG A 19 2.07 -0.71 -40.65
C ARG A 19 3.46 -0.12 -40.89
N GLY A 20 3.88 -0.03 -42.15
CA GLY A 20 5.19 0.50 -42.52
C GLY A 20 5.31 2.02 -42.34
N GLY A 21 4.21 2.76 -42.56
CA GLY A 21 4.14 4.19 -42.28
C GLY A 21 4.28 4.50 -40.79
N ILE A 22 3.51 3.79 -39.95
CA ILE A 22 3.60 3.91 -38.49
C ILE A 22 5.03 3.67 -37.99
N ARG A 23 5.69 2.60 -38.44
CA ARG A 23 7.08 2.32 -38.01
C ARG A 23 8.05 3.44 -38.39
N ARG A 24 7.91 4.03 -39.58
CA ARG A 24 8.74 5.19 -39.99
C ARG A 24 8.47 6.40 -39.11
N ARG A 25 7.20 6.68 -38.81
CA ARG A 25 6.83 7.81 -37.95
C ARG A 25 7.33 7.65 -36.53
N ILE A 26 7.22 6.44 -35.97
CA ILE A 26 7.78 6.11 -34.66
C ILE A 26 9.30 6.31 -34.67
N ALA A 27 10.01 5.77 -35.67
CA ALA A 27 11.46 5.91 -35.78
C ALA A 27 11.92 7.38 -35.95
N GLY A 28 11.09 8.23 -36.56
CA GLY A 28 11.36 9.67 -36.71
C GLY A 28 10.92 10.55 -35.54
N SER A 29 10.24 9.99 -34.53
CA SER A 29 9.78 10.76 -33.36
C SER A 29 10.92 11.01 -32.37
N ASN A 30 10.93 12.18 -31.72
CA ASN A 30 11.92 12.53 -30.70
C ASN A 30 11.43 12.20 -29.29
N VAL A 31 10.11 12.27 -29.08
CA VAL A 31 9.47 11.97 -27.80
C VAL A 31 8.25 11.13 -28.08
N MET A 32 8.16 9.95 -27.45
CA MET A 32 7.00 9.09 -27.49
C MET A 32 6.30 9.08 -26.14
N ILE A 33 5.00 9.42 -26.12
CA ILE A 33 4.14 9.34 -24.93
C ILE A 33 3.22 8.14 -25.08
N THR A 34 3.29 7.20 -24.14
CA THR A 34 2.48 5.97 -24.11
C THR A 34 1.99 5.68 -22.70
N ASN A 35 1.02 4.78 -22.57
CA ASN A 35 0.67 4.18 -21.28
C ASN A 35 1.41 2.84 -21.07
N PRO A 36 1.59 2.38 -19.82
CA PRO A 36 2.34 1.15 -19.52
C PRO A 36 1.71 -0.12 -20.09
N SER A 37 0.38 -0.22 -20.16
CA SER A 37 -0.31 -1.41 -20.71
C SER A 37 -0.01 -1.60 -22.20
N TYR A 38 -0.07 -0.52 -22.98
CA TYR A 38 0.31 -0.53 -24.38
C TYR A 38 1.80 -0.83 -24.57
N LEU A 39 2.68 -0.19 -23.78
CA LEU A 39 4.12 -0.46 -23.78
C LEU A 39 4.40 -1.95 -23.54
N MET A 40 3.75 -2.55 -22.54
CA MET A 40 3.95 -3.96 -22.22
C MET A 40 3.47 -4.89 -23.32
N SER A 41 2.32 -4.59 -23.96
CA SER A 41 1.81 -5.37 -25.10
C SER A 41 2.81 -5.41 -26.26
N GLU A 42 3.41 -4.27 -26.58
CA GLU A 42 4.42 -4.20 -27.65
C GLU A 42 5.77 -4.77 -27.21
N LEU A 43 6.15 -4.65 -25.93
CA LEU A 43 7.35 -5.27 -25.39
C LEU A 43 7.24 -6.80 -25.41
N LYS A 44 6.08 -7.37 -25.05
CA LYS A 44 5.85 -8.82 -25.17
C LYS A 44 5.96 -9.33 -26.61
N LYS A 45 5.50 -8.53 -27.59
CA LYS A 45 5.69 -8.83 -29.02
C LYS A 45 7.16 -8.77 -29.38
N TYR A 46 7.88 -7.76 -28.91
CA TYR A 46 9.32 -7.60 -29.15
C TYR A 46 10.14 -8.78 -28.59
N VAL A 47 9.86 -9.21 -27.36
CA VAL A 47 10.50 -10.35 -26.67
C VAL A 47 10.27 -11.66 -27.44
N THR A 48 9.06 -11.89 -27.95
CA THR A 48 8.75 -13.12 -28.69
C THR A 48 9.23 -13.10 -30.15
N GLN A 49 9.05 -11.99 -30.86
CA GLN A 49 9.49 -11.76 -32.23
C GLN A 49 9.73 -10.26 -32.49
N ARG A 50 11.00 -9.81 -32.61
CA ARG A 50 11.36 -8.38 -32.70
C ARG A 50 10.55 -7.61 -33.74
N ASP A 51 10.44 -8.15 -34.96
CA ASP A 51 9.77 -7.49 -36.09
C ASP A 51 8.24 -7.34 -35.90
N ARG A 52 7.65 -8.07 -34.94
CA ARG A 52 6.23 -7.93 -34.62
C ARG A 52 5.92 -6.64 -33.89
N SER A 53 6.85 -6.14 -33.08
CA SER A 53 6.68 -4.88 -32.34
C SER A 53 6.86 -3.69 -33.28
N ILE A 54 5.95 -2.74 -33.22
CA ILE A 54 6.05 -1.52 -34.06
C ILE A 54 6.91 -0.44 -33.40
N ILE A 55 7.12 -0.54 -32.08
CA ILE A 55 7.92 0.42 -31.29
C ILE A 55 9.38 0.03 -31.16
N GLU A 56 9.76 -1.17 -31.64
CA GLU A 56 11.14 -1.67 -31.61
C GLU A 56 12.20 -0.65 -32.09
N PRO A 57 11.99 0.09 -33.20
CA PRO A 57 12.99 1.06 -33.66
C PRO A 57 13.28 2.14 -32.61
N TYR A 58 12.24 2.57 -31.90
CA TYR A 58 12.35 3.61 -30.88
C TYR A 58 12.94 3.07 -29.56
N LEU A 59 12.52 1.87 -29.13
CA LEU A 59 13.05 1.26 -27.90
C LEU A 59 14.56 1.03 -27.98
N SER A 60 15.05 0.61 -29.15
CA SER A 60 16.48 0.33 -29.33
C SER A 60 17.39 1.57 -29.27
N SER A 61 16.83 2.76 -29.51
CA SER A 61 17.54 4.04 -29.55
C SER A 61 17.10 5.02 -28.46
N ALA A 62 16.32 4.58 -27.48
CA ALA A 62 15.82 5.46 -26.43
C ALA A 62 16.95 5.83 -25.46
N ASP A 63 17.20 7.13 -25.29
CA ASP A 63 18.22 7.65 -24.37
C ASP A 63 17.66 7.98 -22.97
N LEU A 64 16.34 8.21 -22.87
CA LEU A 64 15.65 8.62 -21.64
C LEU A 64 14.28 7.93 -21.54
N ILE A 65 13.98 7.41 -20.35
CA ILE A 65 12.65 6.94 -19.93
C ILE A 65 12.18 7.83 -18.78
N VAL A 66 10.98 8.39 -18.90
CA VAL A 66 10.32 9.15 -17.83
C VAL A 66 9.12 8.35 -17.32
N LEU A 67 9.11 8.07 -16.02
CA LEU A 67 7.99 7.46 -15.31
C LEU A 67 7.29 8.57 -14.53
N ASP A 68 6.13 9.01 -15.03
CA ASP A 68 5.32 10.04 -14.38
C ASP A 68 4.30 9.42 -13.42
N GLU A 69 3.94 10.17 -12.37
CA GLU A 69 3.02 9.74 -11.30
C GLU A 69 3.28 8.31 -10.79
N PHE A 70 4.53 7.96 -10.49
CA PHE A 70 4.91 6.56 -10.18
C PHE A 70 4.16 5.97 -8.98
N ASP A 71 3.86 6.78 -7.97
CA ASP A 71 3.06 6.44 -6.80
C ASP A 71 1.57 6.23 -7.12
N PHE A 72 1.11 6.51 -8.35
CA PHE A 72 -0.25 6.21 -8.80
C PHE A 72 -0.50 4.70 -8.89
N TYR A 73 0.52 3.93 -9.26
CA TYR A 73 0.42 2.50 -9.50
C TYR A 73 0.47 1.70 -8.20
N ASP A 74 -0.27 0.59 -8.16
CA ASP A 74 -0.14 -0.39 -7.09
C ASP A 74 1.22 -1.12 -7.14
N PRO A 75 1.67 -1.77 -6.06
CA PRO A 75 2.97 -2.45 -6.01
C PRO A 75 3.22 -3.49 -7.10
N ARG A 76 2.19 -4.22 -7.56
CA ARG A 76 2.29 -5.21 -8.64
C ARG A 76 2.54 -4.49 -9.97
N SER A 77 1.78 -3.45 -10.26
CA SER A 77 1.95 -2.61 -11.46
C SER A 77 3.32 -1.95 -11.50
N ILE A 78 3.81 -1.43 -10.36
CA ILE A 78 5.17 -0.90 -10.21
C ILE A 78 6.22 -1.97 -10.52
N SER A 79 6.06 -3.19 -9.99
CA SER A 79 6.98 -4.30 -10.23
C SER A 79 7.06 -4.66 -11.71
N LEU A 80 5.94 -4.66 -12.44
CA LEU A 80 5.92 -4.84 -13.89
C LEU A 80 6.58 -3.67 -14.63
N LEU A 81 6.36 -2.44 -14.20
CA LEU A 81 6.98 -1.24 -14.78
C LEU A 81 8.50 -1.32 -14.70
N LEU A 82 9.03 -1.66 -13.52
CA LEU A 82 10.47 -1.85 -13.30
C LEU A 82 11.03 -3.03 -14.10
N GLY A 83 10.26 -4.11 -14.26
CA GLY A 83 10.63 -5.22 -15.13
C GLY A 83 10.67 -4.83 -16.61
N MET A 84 9.76 -3.98 -17.08
CA MET A 84 9.80 -3.43 -18.44
C MET A 84 11.03 -2.53 -18.65
N VAL A 85 11.32 -1.64 -17.70
CA VAL A 85 12.52 -0.80 -17.73
C VAL A 85 13.79 -1.66 -17.81
N GLN A 86 13.83 -2.76 -17.05
CA GLN A 86 14.93 -3.72 -17.10
C GLN A 86 15.09 -4.36 -18.48
N ILE A 87 14.01 -4.91 -19.05
CA ILE A 87 14.06 -5.52 -20.40
C ILE A 87 14.47 -4.49 -21.46
N ILE A 88 13.96 -3.26 -21.39
CA ILE A 88 14.35 -2.20 -22.33
C ILE A 88 15.84 -1.88 -22.18
N SER A 89 16.33 -1.74 -20.95
CA SER A 89 17.73 -1.40 -20.69
C SER A 89 18.69 -2.49 -21.15
N GLU A 90 18.33 -3.76 -20.95
CA GLU A 90 19.14 -4.91 -21.39
C GLU A 90 19.15 -5.10 -22.91
N THR A 91 18.16 -4.56 -23.63
CA THR A 91 18.01 -4.76 -25.09
C THR A 91 18.29 -3.52 -25.94
N ALA A 92 18.38 -2.34 -25.33
CA ALA A 92 18.74 -1.10 -26.00
C ALA A 92 20.23 -1.10 -26.42
N ARG A 93 20.58 -0.28 -27.43
CA ARG A 93 21.98 -0.11 -27.86
C ARG A 93 22.86 0.47 -26.76
N SER A 94 22.27 1.34 -25.94
CA SER A 94 22.85 1.90 -24.73
C SER A 94 21.75 1.99 -23.68
N PRO A 95 22.00 1.59 -22.42
CA PRO A 95 21.00 1.70 -21.37
C PRO A 95 20.51 3.16 -21.21
N PRO A 96 19.19 3.39 -21.21
CA PRO A 96 18.62 4.73 -21.09
C PRO A 96 18.85 5.31 -19.69
N GLN A 97 18.87 6.64 -19.60
CA GLN A 97 18.64 7.32 -18.34
C GLN A 97 17.18 7.11 -17.92
N VAL A 98 16.92 6.99 -16.61
CA VAL A 98 15.56 6.84 -16.06
C VAL A 98 15.29 8.01 -15.13
N ALA A 99 14.17 8.70 -15.36
CA ALA A 99 13.64 9.73 -14.46
C ALA A 99 12.31 9.23 -13.88
N VAL A 100 12.18 9.27 -12.56
CA VAL A 100 10.96 8.86 -11.85
C VAL A 100 10.39 10.07 -11.12
N LEU A 101 9.12 10.38 -11.39
CA LEU A 101 8.38 11.46 -10.75
C LEU A 101 7.36 10.85 -9.80
N THR A 102 7.42 11.23 -8.53
CA THR A 102 6.56 10.66 -7.48
C THR A 102 6.42 11.59 -6.28
N ALA A 103 5.28 11.51 -5.58
CA ALA A 103 5.02 12.29 -4.38
C ALA A 103 5.20 11.51 -3.05
N THR A 104 5.00 10.19 -3.04
CA THR A 104 4.82 9.41 -1.79
C THR A 104 5.70 8.16 -1.68
N LEU A 105 6.79 8.09 -2.44
CA LEU A 105 7.73 6.97 -2.38
C LEU A 105 8.48 6.95 -1.03
N SER A 106 8.41 5.83 -0.31
CA SER A 106 9.02 5.71 1.02
C SER A 106 10.51 5.41 1.03
N ASN A 107 11.01 4.75 -0.03
CA ASN A 107 12.38 4.27 -0.14
C ASN A 107 13.02 4.66 -1.50
N PRO A 108 13.16 5.96 -1.81
CA PRO A 108 13.68 6.41 -3.09
C PRO A 108 15.13 5.98 -3.35
N GLU A 109 15.92 5.78 -2.30
CA GLU A 109 17.30 5.31 -2.38
C GLU A 109 17.38 3.86 -2.86
N GLU A 110 16.51 2.97 -2.36
CA GLU A 110 16.45 1.56 -2.82
C GLU A 110 16.05 1.46 -4.29
N LEU A 111 15.09 2.28 -4.73
CA LEU A 111 14.73 2.38 -6.15
C LEU A 111 15.92 2.90 -6.97
N GLY A 112 16.67 3.88 -6.46
CA GLY A 112 17.87 4.41 -7.09
C GLY A 112 18.96 3.37 -7.29
N GLU A 113 19.29 2.60 -6.25
CA GLU A 113 20.28 1.52 -6.33
C GLU A 113 19.82 0.40 -7.28
N TYR A 114 18.53 0.05 -7.25
CA TYR A 114 17.97 -0.88 -8.23
C TYR A 114 18.15 -0.39 -9.68
N LEU A 115 17.79 0.87 -9.97
CA LEU A 115 17.91 1.44 -11.31
C LEU A 115 19.37 1.59 -11.74
N LYS A 116 20.29 1.85 -10.81
CA LYS A 116 21.74 1.83 -11.06
C LYS A 116 22.22 0.44 -11.46
N GLY A 117 21.74 -0.61 -10.80
CA GLY A 117 22.00 -2.00 -11.19
C GLY A 117 21.45 -2.34 -12.59
N VAL A 118 20.28 -1.80 -12.95
CA VAL A 118 19.63 -2.05 -14.24
C VAL A 118 20.28 -1.28 -15.39
N THR A 119 20.64 -0.01 -15.16
CA THR A 119 21.10 0.91 -16.23
C THR A 119 22.61 1.07 -16.28
N GLY A 120 23.33 0.67 -15.22
CA GLY A 120 24.75 0.97 -15.04
C GLY A 120 25.07 2.44 -14.78
N ARG A 121 24.04 3.30 -14.64
CA ARG A 121 24.19 4.75 -14.43
C ARG A 121 24.05 5.09 -12.95
N GLY A 122 24.82 6.04 -12.45
CA GLY A 122 24.60 6.60 -11.12
C GLY A 122 23.23 7.27 -11.00
N PHE A 123 22.71 7.39 -9.78
CA PHE A 123 21.42 8.05 -9.51
C PHE A 123 21.60 9.24 -8.56
N LYS A 124 20.59 10.09 -8.53
CA LYS A 124 20.46 11.18 -7.56
C LYS A 124 19.00 11.32 -7.18
N VAL A 125 18.71 11.28 -5.89
CA VAL A 125 17.38 11.62 -5.38
C VAL A 125 17.26 13.14 -5.32
N VAL A 126 16.30 13.68 -6.07
CA VAL A 126 16.00 15.12 -6.05
C VAL A 126 14.76 15.31 -5.18
N ARG A 127 14.95 15.88 -3.99
CA ARG A 127 13.87 16.28 -3.09
C ARG A 127 13.62 17.77 -3.25
N GLY A 128 12.37 18.19 -3.18
CA GLY A 128 11.97 19.59 -3.18
C GLY A 128 10.78 19.79 -2.27
N GLU A 129 10.71 20.96 -1.63
CA GLU A 129 9.47 21.37 -0.98
C GLU A 129 8.47 21.69 -2.07
N ALA A 130 7.35 20.97 -2.07
CA ALA A 130 6.26 21.30 -2.97
C ALA A 130 5.79 22.74 -2.66
N PHE A 131 5.50 23.50 -3.71
CA PHE A 131 4.92 24.82 -3.56
C PHE A 131 3.52 24.68 -2.95
N HIS A 132 3.32 25.22 -1.75
CA HIS A 132 2.03 25.19 -1.04
C HIS A 132 1.51 26.61 -0.90
N VAL A 133 0.39 26.87 -1.56
CA VAL A 133 -0.45 28.04 -1.26
C VAL A 133 -1.21 27.74 0.03
N GLU A 134 -1.36 28.73 0.93
CA GLU A 134 -2.20 28.60 2.13
C GLU A 134 -3.57 28.06 1.72
N ASN A 135 -4.04 27.00 2.38
CA ASN A 135 -5.35 26.43 2.11
C ASN A 135 -6.26 26.60 3.32
N ARG A 136 -7.40 27.26 3.11
CA ARG A 136 -8.43 27.46 4.14
C ARG A 136 -9.50 26.38 3.99
N ILE A 137 -9.63 25.54 5.01
CA ILE A 137 -10.59 24.44 5.02
C ILE A 137 -11.84 24.87 5.79
N ASN A 138 -12.97 24.90 5.10
CA ASN A 138 -14.28 25.20 5.68
C ASN A 138 -15.16 23.95 5.61
N ILE A 139 -15.69 23.54 6.76
CA ILE A 139 -16.61 22.40 6.87
C ILE A 139 -18.00 22.94 7.12
N VAL A 140 -18.92 22.60 6.22
CA VAL A 140 -20.24 23.18 6.19
C VAL A 140 -21.24 22.21 6.84
N LEU A 141 -21.47 22.40 8.13
CA LEU A 141 -22.24 21.47 8.96
C LEU A 141 -23.76 21.54 8.75
N GLY A 142 -24.28 22.61 8.15
CA GLY A 142 -25.72 22.78 7.89
C GLY A 142 -26.19 24.23 8.00
N LYS A 143 -27.47 24.46 7.69
CA LYS A 143 -28.13 25.78 7.83
C LYS A 143 -28.82 25.89 9.20
N ASN A 144 -28.88 27.09 9.76
CA ASN A 144 -29.64 27.41 10.98
C ASN A 144 -29.30 26.59 12.24
N LEU A 145 -28.05 26.17 12.43
CA LEU A 145 -27.62 25.35 13.58
C LEU A 145 -28.06 25.90 14.94
N ARG A 146 -28.10 27.24 15.10
CA ARG A 146 -28.55 27.88 16.34
C ARG A 146 -30.03 27.64 16.63
N SER A 147 -30.88 27.68 15.59
CA SER A 147 -32.30 27.34 15.71
C SER A 147 -32.49 25.86 16.07
N VAL A 148 -31.70 24.97 15.45
CA VAL A 148 -31.72 23.53 15.74
C VAL A 148 -31.35 23.28 17.20
N TRP A 149 -30.29 23.92 17.68
CA TRP A 149 -29.84 23.86 19.06
C TRP A 149 -30.90 24.34 20.06
N GLU A 150 -31.55 25.48 19.79
CA GLU A 150 -32.59 26.04 20.64
C GLU A 150 -33.81 25.11 20.73
N GLU A 151 -34.22 24.47 19.63
CA GLU A 151 -35.31 23.49 19.63
C GLU A 151 -34.96 22.23 20.41
N ILE A 152 -33.74 21.73 20.27
CA ILE A 152 -33.22 20.61 21.06
C ILE A 152 -33.21 20.96 22.55
N ARG A 153 -32.73 22.16 22.90
CA ARG A 153 -32.63 22.64 24.29
C ARG A 153 -33.99 22.76 24.97
N LYS A 154 -35.05 23.13 24.24
CA LYS A 154 -36.44 23.12 24.77
C LYS A 154 -36.86 21.73 25.27
N ARG A 155 -36.26 20.66 24.73
CA ARG A 155 -36.54 19.26 25.09
C ARG A 155 -35.51 18.67 26.06
N LYS A 156 -34.65 19.49 26.67
CA LYS A 156 -33.58 19.06 27.59
C LYS A 156 -34.06 18.09 28.68
N SER A 157 -35.20 18.37 29.33
CA SER A 157 -35.73 17.51 30.39
C SER A 157 -36.11 16.12 29.89
N GLU A 158 -36.72 16.03 28.70
CA GLU A 158 -37.06 14.77 28.04
C GLU A 158 -35.80 13.98 27.67
N ILE A 159 -34.77 14.67 27.13
CA ILE A 159 -33.48 14.06 26.79
C ILE A 159 -32.82 13.46 28.04
N ILE A 160 -32.73 14.21 29.14
CA ILE A 160 -32.14 13.75 30.40
C ILE A 160 -32.89 12.54 30.96
N GLN A 161 -34.22 12.55 30.89
CA GLN A 161 -35.03 11.43 31.33
C GLN A 161 -34.72 10.16 30.52
N LYS A 162 -34.76 10.24 29.19
CA LYS A 162 -34.48 9.08 28.32
C LYS A 162 -33.04 8.59 28.44
N MET A 163 -32.06 9.47 28.67
CA MET A 163 -30.68 9.07 28.96
C MET A 163 -30.58 8.17 30.18
N LYS A 164 -31.30 8.52 31.27
CA LYS A 164 -31.34 7.71 32.49
C LYS A 164 -32.00 6.35 32.26
N GLU A 165 -33.09 6.32 31.50
CA GLU A 165 -33.79 5.08 31.12
C GLU A 165 -32.90 4.11 30.33
N GLN A 166 -31.99 4.64 29.51
CA GLN A 166 -31.02 3.86 28.72
C GLN A 166 -29.71 3.56 29.47
N GLY A 167 -29.63 3.87 30.78
CA GLY A 167 -28.44 3.60 31.59
C GLY A 167 -27.21 4.42 31.17
N VAL A 168 -27.39 5.53 30.45
CA VAL A 168 -26.29 6.41 30.04
C VAL A 168 -25.94 7.32 31.21
N GLY A 169 -24.68 7.29 31.66
CA GLY A 169 -24.21 8.04 32.82
C GLY A 169 -24.32 9.57 32.69
N SER A 170 -24.50 10.26 33.82
CA SER A 170 -24.73 11.71 33.93
C SER A 170 -23.54 12.62 33.56
N GLY A 171 -22.44 12.09 33.04
CA GLY A 171 -21.18 12.82 32.82
C GLY A 171 -20.82 12.95 31.35
N SER A 172 -21.63 13.68 30.56
CA SER A 172 -21.49 13.65 29.10
C SER A 172 -21.27 15.02 28.48
N GLU A 173 -20.36 15.04 27.50
CA GLU A 173 -20.21 16.04 26.44
C GLU A 173 -21.57 16.49 25.84
N ILE A 174 -22.59 15.62 25.90
CA ILE A 174 -23.96 15.89 25.46
C ILE A 174 -24.65 16.93 26.34
N LEU A 175 -24.58 16.82 27.67
CA LEU A 175 -25.21 17.80 28.57
C LEU A 175 -24.57 19.18 28.44
N ASP A 176 -23.25 19.19 28.28
CA ASP A 176 -22.48 20.41 28.00
C ASP A 176 -22.91 21.05 26.68
N ALA A 177 -23.05 20.26 25.61
CA ALA A 177 -23.51 20.74 24.32
C ALA A 177 -24.98 21.24 24.35
N LEU A 178 -25.82 20.75 25.25
CA LEU A 178 -27.18 21.28 25.41
C LEU A 178 -27.20 22.69 26.05
N GLU A 179 -26.16 23.06 26.80
CA GLU A 179 -26.05 24.37 27.46
C GLU A 179 -25.12 25.35 26.73
N ASP A 180 -24.18 24.86 25.93
CA ASP A 180 -23.21 25.66 25.19
C ASP A 180 -23.34 25.42 23.68
N PHE A 181 -23.72 26.49 22.96
CA PHE A 181 -23.87 26.45 21.51
C PHE A 181 -22.56 26.14 20.78
N GLU A 182 -21.40 26.57 21.27
CA GLU A 182 -20.13 26.29 20.60
C GLU A 182 -19.77 24.82 20.71
N LYS A 183 -19.99 24.21 21.88
CA LYS A 183 -19.85 22.76 22.07
C LYS A 183 -20.84 21.99 21.20
N PHE A 184 -22.08 22.45 21.07
CA PHE A 184 -23.05 21.89 20.14
C PHE A 184 -22.60 22.04 18.69
N ARG A 185 -22.12 23.22 18.28
CA ARG A 185 -21.71 23.51 16.90
C ARG A 185 -20.64 22.52 16.44
N VAL A 186 -19.60 22.33 17.25
CA VAL A 186 -18.49 21.41 16.96
C VAL A 186 -18.97 19.96 16.90
N ASN A 187 -19.89 19.55 17.78
CA ASN A 187 -20.36 18.16 17.87
C ASN A 187 -21.77 17.94 17.31
N SER A 188 -22.26 18.82 16.44
CA SER A 188 -23.67 18.88 16.04
C SER A 188 -24.20 17.52 15.56
N TYR A 189 -23.47 16.84 14.66
CA TYR A 189 -23.83 15.51 14.17
C TYR A 189 -23.88 14.46 15.28
N ARG A 190 -22.84 14.36 16.12
CA ARG A 190 -22.79 13.44 17.27
C ARG A 190 -23.98 13.65 18.20
N ILE A 191 -24.28 14.90 18.55
CA ILE A 191 -25.39 15.25 19.44
C ILE A 191 -26.73 14.94 18.79
N THR A 192 -26.95 15.35 17.54
CA THR A 192 -28.22 15.07 16.85
C THR A 192 -28.45 13.58 16.69
N SER A 193 -27.43 12.81 16.33
CA SER A 193 -27.56 11.35 16.18
C SER A 193 -27.77 10.65 17.52
N PHE A 194 -27.17 11.15 18.61
CA PHE A 194 -27.46 10.65 19.95
C PHE A 194 -28.92 10.90 20.34
N ILE A 195 -29.44 12.10 20.09
CA ILE A 195 -30.82 12.46 20.41
C ILE A 195 -31.81 11.66 19.54
N GLU A 196 -31.51 11.48 18.26
CA GLU A 196 -32.28 10.58 17.37
C GLU A 196 -32.31 9.15 17.89
N ALA A 197 -31.18 8.65 18.43
CA ALA A 197 -31.10 7.32 19.01
C ALA A 197 -31.94 7.15 20.29
N LEU A 198 -32.22 8.25 21.01
CA LEU A 198 -33.21 8.27 22.10
C LEU A 198 -34.67 8.26 21.58
N GLY A 199 -34.89 8.25 20.27
CA GLY A 199 -36.20 8.35 19.65
C GLY A 199 -36.82 9.74 19.79
N ILE A 200 -35.99 10.79 19.91
CA ILE A 200 -36.40 12.19 19.98
C ILE A 200 -36.18 12.80 18.59
N PRO A 201 -37.24 13.25 17.89
CA PRO A 201 -37.07 13.91 16.59
C PRO A 201 -36.17 15.14 16.69
N VAL A 202 -35.19 15.25 15.79
CA VAL A 202 -34.32 16.41 15.65
C VAL A 202 -34.65 17.20 14.38
N PRO A 203 -34.54 18.53 14.40
CA PRO A 203 -34.71 19.34 13.20
C PRO A 203 -33.63 19.04 12.15
N SER A 204 -33.98 19.14 10.88
CA SER A 204 -33.03 18.90 9.79
C SER A 204 -31.96 20.00 9.72
N MET A 205 -30.69 19.60 9.65
CA MET A 205 -29.55 20.50 9.38
C MET A 205 -29.29 20.68 7.86
N GLY A 206 -30.32 20.50 7.03
CA GLY A 206 -30.21 20.52 5.58
C GLY A 206 -29.60 21.81 4.99
N MET A 207 -29.11 21.72 3.76
CA MET A 207 -28.51 22.82 3.03
C MET A 207 -28.93 22.82 1.56
N ASP A 208 -29.13 24.02 1.01
CA ASP A 208 -29.26 24.23 -0.42
C ASP A 208 -27.88 24.39 -1.06
N LEU A 209 -27.40 23.35 -1.74
CA LEU A 209 -26.12 23.34 -2.44
C LEU A 209 -26.06 24.42 -3.53
N GLY A 210 -27.19 24.73 -4.16
CA GLY A 210 -27.26 25.76 -5.21
C GLY A 210 -26.96 27.14 -4.64
N GLU A 211 -27.60 27.49 -3.52
CA GLU A 211 -27.41 28.78 -2.82
C GLU A 211 -25.94 29.03 -2.46
N VAL A 212 -25.22 28.00 -2.02
CA VAL A 212 -23.79 28.13 -1.68
C VAL A 212 -22.94 28.29 -2.93
N LEU A 213 -23.16 27.46 -3.94
CA LEU A 213 -22.33 27.44 -5.14
C LEU A 213 -22.51 28.69 -6.01
N GLU A 214 -23.71 29.27 -6.05
CA GLU A 214 -23.99 30.52 -6.77
C GLU A 214 -23.09 31.67 -6.32
N ARG A 215 -22.76 31.73 -5.02
CA ARG A 215 -21.88 32.77 -4.46
C ARG A 215 -20.47 32.73 -5.04
N TYR A 216 -20.03 31.60 -5.59
CA TYR A 216 -18.69 31.44 -6.14
C TYR A 216 -18.57 31.85 -7.61
N LEU A 217 -19.67 32.26 -8.26
CA LEU A 217 -19.64 32.71 -9.65
C LEU A 217 -18.99 34.08 -9.82
N ASP A 218 -19.08 34.91 -8.77
CA ASP A 218 -18.53 36.25 -8.73
C ASP A 218 -17.01 36.27 -8.47
N ASP A 219 -16.42 35.12 -8.12
CA ASP A 219 -15.00 35.01 -7.80
C ASP A 219 -14.11 34.98 -9.06
N GLU A 220 -12.87 35.45 -8.95
CA GLU A 220 -11.90 35.50 -10.05
C GLU A 220 -11.32 34.14 -10.47
N GLY A 221 -11.53 33.08 -9.67
CA GLY A 221 -10.93 31.76 -9.89
C GLY A 221 -11.93 30.65 -10.17
N LEU A 222 -11.42 29.52 -10.66
CA LEU A 222 -12.23 28.33 -10.96
C LEU A 222 -12.50 27.53 -9.68
N THR A 223 -13.77 27.16 -9.48
CA THR A 223 -14.23 26.23 -8.46
C THR A 223 -14.51 24.86 -9.08
N ILE A 224 -13.91 23.80 -8.52
CA ILE A 224 -14.25 22.41 -8.90
C ILE A 224 -15.09 21.80 -7.80
N VAL A 225 -16.23 21.23 -8.19
CA VAL A 225 -17.15 20.56 -7.30
C VAL A 225 -17.08 19.06 -7.55
N PHE A 226 -16.56 18.32 -6.57
CA PHE A 226 -16.54 16.87 -6.60
C PHE A 226 -17.83 16.29 -6.02
N THR A 227 -18.44 15.36 -6.75
CA THR A 227 -19.64 14.61 -6.32
C THR A 227 -19.35 13.12 -6.27
N ARG A 228 -20.18 12.32 -5.59
CA ARG A 228 -19.99 10.86 -5.56
C ARG A 228 -20.41 10.16 -6.85
N SER A 229 -21.35 10.70 -7.61
CA SER A 229 -21.87 10.07 -8.83
C SER A 229 -22.07 11.06 -9.98
N ILE A 230 -22.14 10.52 -11.20
CA ILE A 230 -22.48 11.28 -12.42
C ILE A 230 -23.89 11.84 -12.32
N ASN A 231 -24.84 11.04 -11.83
CA ASN A 231 -26.22 11.48 -11.68
C ASN A 231 -26.34 12.67 -10.75
N LYS A 232 -25.59 12.67 -9.63
CA LYS A 232 -25.57 13.83 -8.73
C LYS A 232 -24.89 15.05 -9.36
N ALA A 233 -23.84 14.84 -10.15
CA ALA A 233 -23.19 15.93 -10.89
C ALA A 233 -24.17 16.58 -11.88
N GLU A 234 -24.90 15.77 -12.65
CA GLU A 234 -25.90 16.23 -13.62
C GLU A 234 -27.13 16.87 -12.97
N GLU A 235 -27.63 16.31 -11.87
CA GLU A 235 -28.72 16.89 -11.07
C GLU A 235 -28.34 18.28 -10.56
N LEU A 236 -27.17 18.40 -9.92
CA LEU A 236 -26.68 19.66 -9.39
C LEU A 236 -26.39 20.67 -10.50
N GLY A 237 -25.74 20.23 -11.59
CA GLY A 237 -25.46 21.07 -12.75
C GLY A 237 -26.74 21.60 -13.41
N ARG A 238 -27.78 20.76 -13.53
CA ARG A 238 -29.08 21.18 -14.07
C ARG A 238 -29.78 22.16 -13.14
N SER A 239 -29.79 21.89 -11.83
CA SER A 239 -30.36 22.77 -10.82
C SER A 239 -29.73 24.17 -10.87
N LEU A 240 -28.39 24.25 -10.87
CA LEU A 240 -27.66 25.51 -10.99
C LEU A 240 -27.96 26.25 -12.29
N ARG A 241 -27.92 25.56 -13.44
CA ARG A 241 -28.24 26.19 -14.73
C ARG A 241 -29.65 26.77 -14.78
N MET A 242 -30.64 26.10 -14.18
CA MET A 242 -32.00 26.62 -14.10
C MET A 242 -32.09 27.89 -13.25
N ARG A 243 -31.30 27.99 -12.17
CA ARG A 243 -31.29 29.17 -11.30
C ARG A 243 -30.60 30.38 -11.92
N LEU A 244 -29.60 30.14 -12.78
CA LEU A 244 -28.68 31.17 -13.26
C LEU A 244 -29.04 31.82 -14.59
N GLY A 245 -29.97 31.24 -15.36
CA GLY A 245 -30.37 31.79 -16.66
C GLY A 245 -29.17 31.97 -17.60
N GLU A 246 -28.89 33.21 -18.03
CA GLU A 246 -27.79 33.54 -18.95
C GLU A 246 -26.39 33.25 -18.40
N ALA A 247 -26.18 33.25 -17.08
CA ALA A 247 -24.90 32.92 -16.45
C ALA A 247 -24.58 31.41 -16.46
N ALA A 248 -25.49 30.58 -16.97
CA ALA A 248 -25.34 29.12 -17.09
C ALA A 248 -24.12 28.70 -17.93
N ASP A 249 -23.68 29.53 -18.88
CA ASP A 249 -22.55 29.22 -19.77
C ASP A 249 -21.19 29.12 -19.05
N SER A 250 -21.08 29.71 -17.85
CA SER A 250 -19.88 29.60 -17.00
C SER A 250 -19.85 28.35 -16.10
N ILE A 251 -20.84 27.45 -16.22
CA ILE A 251 -20.93 26.20 -15.46
C ILE A 251 -21.04 24.99 -16.39
N SER A 252 -20.28 23.93 -16.11
CA SER A 252 -20.42 22.66 -16.83
C SER A 252 -20.22 21.46 -15.93
N THR A 253 -20.82 20.33 -16.34
CA THR A 253 -20.46 19.01 -15.82
C THR A 253 -19.29 18.45 -16.62
N HIS A 254 -18.50 17.57 -16.00
CA HIS A 254 -17.37 16.91 -16.63
C HIS A 254 -17.27 15.45 -16.17
N HIS A 255 -17.53 14.50 -17.07
CA HIS A 255 -17.42 13.06 -16.83
C HIS A 255 -17.30 12.28 -18.16
N HIS A 256 -17.00 10.98 -18.09
CA HIS A 256 -16.72 10.15 -19.27
C HIS A 256 -17.91 10.00 -20.25
N LEU A 257 -19.15 10.12 -19.76
CA LEU A 257 -20.35 10.16 -20.61
C LEU A 257 -20.52 11.49 -21.38
N VAL A 258 -19.78 12.55 -21.04
CA VAL A 258 -19.72 13.79 -21.83
C VAL A 258 -18.81 13.55 -23.04
N SER A 259 -19.26 13.98 -24.23
CA SER A 259 -18.50 13.82 -25.47
C SER A 259 -17.08 14.40 -25.35
N LYS A 260 -16.13 13.80 -26.07
CA LYS A 260 -14.72 14.21 -26.02
C LYS A 260 -14.55 15.66 -26.49
N GLU A 261 -15.32 16.06 -27.49
CA GLU A 261 -15.37 17.41 -28.04
C GLU A 261 -15.85 18.41 -26.98
N LYS A 262 -16.94 18.09 -26.28
CA LYS A 262 -17.48 18.97 -25.24
C LYS A 262 -16.57 19.08 -24.03
N ARG A 263 -15.92 17.98 -23.62
CA ARG A 263 -14.91 18.02 -22.55
C ARG A 263 -13.74 18.94 -22.89
N LYS A 264 -13.21 18.84 -24.12
CA LYS A 264 -12.15 19.75 -24.60
C LYS A 264 -12.58 21.22 -24.59
N GLU A 265 -13.81 21.52 -25.03
CA GLU A 265 -14.37 22.87 -24.98
C GLU A 265 -14.42 23.41 -23.55
N VAL A 266 -14.86 22.59 -22.59
CA VAL A 266 -14.91 22.96 -21.16
C VAL A 266 -13.52 23.19 -20.60
N GLU A 267 -12.56 22.31 -20.89
CA GLU A 267 -11.15 22.44 -20.47
C GLU A 267 -10.50 23.72 -21.04
N GLU A 268 -10.83 24.08 -22.28
CA GLU A 268 -10.32 25.30 -22.93
C GLU A 268 -10.93 26.56 -22.33
N LYS A 269 -12.26 26.61 -22.18
CA LYS A 269 -12.94 27.71 -21.48
C LYS A 269 -12.43 27.88 -20.04
N ALA A 270 -12.07 26.79 -19.36
CA ALA A 270 -11.50 26.83 -18.03
C ALA A 270 -10.09 27.44 -18.02
N ARG A 271 -9.24 27.07 -18.98
CA ARG A 271 -7.92 27.68 -19.19
C ARG A 271 -8.00 29.17 -19.52
N GLU A 272 -9.05 29.59 -20.25
CA GLU A 272 -9.33 30.99 -20.58
C GLU A 272 -9.98 31.79 -19.45
N GLY A 273 -10.33 31.16 -18.32
CA GLY A 273 -11.01 31.83 -17.19
C GLY A 273 -12.50 32.13 -17.41
N LYS A 274 -13.11 31.57 -18.46
CA LYS A 274 -14.55 31.71 -18.78
C LYS A 274 -15.42 30.72 -17.99
N MET A 275 -14.85 29.60 -17.55
CA MET A 275 -15.54 28.69 -16.61
C MET A 275 -15.32 29.13 -15.17
N LYS A 276 -16.41 29.21 -14.41
CA LYS A 276 -16.39 29.53 -12.97
C LYS A 276 -16.60 28.29 -12.11
N ILE A 277 -17.45 27.37 -12.54
CA ILE A 277 -17.75 26.14 -11.80
C ILE A 277 -17.70 24.92 -12.73
N ILE A 278 -16.97 23.89 -12.34
CA ILE A 278 -17.00 22.59 -13.01
C ILE A 278 -17.37 21.49 -12.01
N ILE A 279 -18.40 20.73 -12.33
CA ILE A 279 -18.90 19.64 -11.47
C ILE A 279 -18.45 18.31 -12.06
N SER A 280 -17.69 17.51 -11.31
CA SER A 280 -17.12 16.25 -11.78
C SER A 280 -17.13 15.20 -10.68
N PRO A 281 -17.56 13.95 -10.95
CA PRO A 281 -17.47 12.90 -9.94
C PRO A 281 -16.03 12.39 -9.73
N ARG A 282 -15.30 12.14 -10.82
CA ARG A 282 -13.93 11.59 -10.77
C ARG A 282 -12.99 12.08 -11.87
N THR A 283 -13.50 12.40 -13.06
CA THR A 283 -12.63 12.62 -14.23
C THR A 283 -11.63 13.78 -14.12
N LEU A 284 -11.89 14.78 -13.27
CA LEU A 284 -10.98 15.89 -13.01
C LEU A 284 -10.06 15.67 -11.80
N SER A 285 -10.10 14.50 -11.15
CA SER A 285 -9.14 14.18 -10.09
C SER A 285 -7.75 13.85 -10.64
N GLN A 286 -7.61 13.63 -11.95
CA GLN A 286 -6.38 13.20 -12.65
C GLN A 286 -5.72 14.34 -13.45
N GLY A 287 -4.41 14.21 -13.69
CA GLY A 287 -3.34 15.13 -14.19
C GLY A 287 -3.61 16.38 -15.06
N ILE A 288 -4.84 16.64 -15.50
CA ILE A 288 -5.20 17.66 -16.49
C ILE A 288 -5.01 19.08 -15.93
N ASP A 289 -4.32 19.93 -16.68
CA ASP A 289 -4.26 21.37 -16.42
C ASP A 289 -5.54 22.04 -16.94
N ILE A 290 -6.38 22.45 -15.99
CA ILE A 290 -7.69 23.09 -16.21
C ILE A 290 -7.67 24.57 -15.80
N GLY A 291 -6.49 25.17 -15.63
CA GLY A 291 -6.35 26.61 -15.39
C GLY A 291 -6.20 27.00 -13.90
N ARG A 292 -6.67 28.20 -13.54
CA ARG A 292 -6.49 28.83 -12.22
C ARG A 292 -7.54 28.32 -11.22
N VAL A 293 -7.36 27.09 -10.73
CA VAL A 293 -8.22 26.49 -9.70
C VAL A 293 -7.88 27.06 -8.33
N VAL A 294 -8.82 27.79 -7.73
CA VAL A 294 -8.66 28.43 -6.41
C VAL A 294 -9.43 27.69 -5.32
N ARG A 295 -10.49 26.95 -5.69
CA ARG A 295 -11.39 26.30 -4.74
C ARG A 295 -11.75 24.89 -5.16
N ILE A 296 -11.76 23.99 -4.18
CA ILE A 296 -12.31 22.64 -4.31
C ILE A 296 -13.47 22.50 -3.33
N VAL A 297 -14.62 22.03 -3.82
CA VAL A 297 -15.80 21.70 -3.02
C VAL A 297 -16.00 20.19 -3.05
N HIS A 298 -16.00 19.54 -1.90
CA HIS A 298 -16.35 18.13 -1.75
C HIS A 298 -17.81 18.03 -1.30
N ILE A 299 -18.68 17.55 -2.19
CA ILE A 299 -20.05 17.17 -1.85
C ILE A 299 -20.03 15.69 -1.50
N GLY A 300 -19.80 15.46 -0.22
CA GLY A 300 -19.32 14.21 0.33
C GLY A 300 -17.84 13.98 0.08
N LEU A 301 -17.12 13.54 1.11
CA LEU A 301 -15.73 13.13 0.99
C LEU A 301 -15.66 11.81 0.21
N PRO A 302 -14.53 11.58 -0.47
CA PRO A 302 -14.20 10.23 -0.91
C PRO A 302 -13.88 9.35 0.30
N ASP A 303 -14.07 8.04 0.13
CA ASP A 303 -13.85 7.08 1.22
C ASP A 303 -12.34 6.89 1.50
N SER A 304 -11.48 7.19 0.52
CA SER A 304 -10.02 7.13 0.67
C SER A 304 -9.36 8.50 0.83
N VAL A 305 -8.42 8.58 1.77
CA VAL A 305 -7.55 9.77 1.97
C VAL A 305 -6.74 10.08 0.71
N ARG A 306 -6.33 9.03 -0.03
CA ARG A 306 -5.58 9.16 -1.28
C ARG A 306 -6.38 9.93 -2.33
N GLU A 307 -7.65 9.56 -2.55
CA GLU A 307 -8.53 10.27 -3.48
C GLU A 307 -8.81 11.71 -2.99
N TYR A 308 -8.99 11.92 -1.68
CA TYR A 308 -9.14 13.26 -1.10
C TYR A 308 -7.93 14.15 -1.44
N LYS A 309 -6.71 13.71 -1.15
CA LYS A 309 -5.48 14.47 -1.42
C LYS A 309 -5.24 14.68 -2.92
N GLN A 310 -5.59 13.72 -3.78
CA GLN A 310 -5.50 13.89 -5.25
C GLN A 310 -6.44 14.99 -5.77
N ARG A 311 -7.67 15.04 -5.24
CA ARG A 311 -8.63 16.12 -5.53
C ARG A 311 -8.11 17.46 -5.05
N GLU A 312 -7.54 17.52 -3.85
CA GLU A 312 -6.93 18.74 -3.30
C GLU A 312 -5.72 19.22 -4.12
N GLY A 313 -4.92 18.29 -4.66
CA GLY A 313 -3.78 18.61 -5.53
C GLY A 313 -4.13 19.25 -6.89
N ARG A 314 -5.42 19.52 -7.15
CA ARG A 314 -5.90 20.22 -8.35
C ARG A 314 -5.87 21.73 -8.22
N LYS A 315 -5.84 22.27 -7.00
CA LYS A 315 -5.80 23.72 -6.73
C LYS A 315 -4.40 24.20 -6.36
N GLY A 316 -4.19 25.52 -6.40
CA GLY A 316 -2.96 26.12 -5.88
C GLY A 316 -1.69 25.86 -6.70
N ARG A 317 -1.81 25.47 -7.98
CA ARG A 317 -0.66 25.15 -8.85
C ARG A 317 0.12 26.35 -9.37
N ARG A 318 -0.29 27.58 -9.03
CA ARG A 318 0.27 28.83 -9.57
C ARG A 318 0.67 29.78 -8.44
N LYS A 319 1.82 30.42 -8.58
CA LYS A 319 2.38 31.32 -7.56
C LYS A 319 1.55 32.59 -7.35
N GLU A 320 0.78 32.99 -8.36
CA GLU A 320 -0.10 34.16 -8.28
C GLU A 320 -1.36 33.94 -7.45
N ILE A 321 -1.63 32.71 -6.99
CA ILE A 321 -2.81 32.41 -6.15
C ILE A 321 -2.45 32.73 -4.69
N PRO A 322 -3.12 33.69 -4.03
CA PRO A 322 -2.75 34.12 -2.68
C PRO A 322 -3.11 33.08 -1.61
N PHE A 323 -4.30 32.48 -1.73
CA PHE A 323 -4.77 31.38 -0.90
C PHE A 323 -5.69 30.49 -1.75
N THR A 324 -5.89 29.26 -1.30
CA THR A 324 -6.88 28.33 -1.85
C THR A 324 -7.91 27.96 -0.79
N GLU A 325 -9.04 27.41 -1.22
CA GLU A 325 -10.09 27.01 -0.30
C GLU A 325 -10.54 25.56 -0.53
N THR A 326 -10.75 24.84 0.57
CA THR A 326 -11.47 23.56 0.59
C THR A 326 -12.83 23.82 1.25
N ILE A 327 -13.91 23.46 0.58
CA ILE A 327 -15.24 23.45 1.18
C ILE A 327 -15.68 21.99 1.27
N ILE A 328 -15.92 21.48 2.48
CA ILE A 328 -16.44 20.12 2.67
C ILE A 328 -17.89 20.23 3.10
N ILE A 329 -18.78 19.64 2.30
CA ILE A 329 -20.21 19.56 2.59
C ILE A 329 -20.53 18.09 2.86
N PRO A 330 -20.71 17.70 4.13
CA PRO A 330 -21.04 16.33 4.50
C PRO A 330 -22.36 15.91 3.83
N PHE A 331 -22.31 14.85 3.02
CA PHE A 331 -23.47 14.39 2.25
C PHE A 331 -23.60 12.86 2.29
N GLY A 332 -22.47 12.14 2.26
CA GLY A 332 -22.44 10.69 2.25
C GLY A 332 -22.57 10.06 3.63
N SER A 333 -22.72 8.73 3.65
CA SER A 333 -22.64 7.93 4.88
C SER A 333 -21.28 8.08 5.56
N TRP A 334 -20.20 8.07 4.79
CA TRP A 334 -18.82 8.19 5.25
C TRP A 334 -18.57 9.43 6.11
N ASP A 335 -18.84 10.63 5.58
CA ASP A 335 -18.66 11.89 6.29
C ASP A 335 -19.52 11.96 7.55
N ARG A 336 -20.76 11.45 7.47
CA ARG A 336 -21.67 11.40 8.61
C ARG A 336 -21.15 10.48 9.70
N GLU A 337 -20.57 9.34 9.34
CA GLU A 337 -19.99 8.41 10.29
C GLU A 337 -18.79 9.04 11.02
N LEU A 338 -17.87 9.66 10.28
CA LEU A 338 -16.76 10.44 10.84
C LEU A 338 -17.25 11.52 11.82
N LEU A 339 -18.22 12.35 11.41
CA LEU A 339 -18.74 13.44 12.24
C LEU A 339 -19.61 12.96 13.42
N THR A 340 -20.25 11.80 13.31
CA THR A 340 -21.01 11.19 14.41
C THR A 340 -20.08 10.70 15.52
N LYS A 341 -18.85 10.31 15.18
CA LYS A 341 -17.80 10.00 16.16
C LYS A 341 -17.09 11.23 16.73
N GLY A 342 -17.35 12.41 16.17
CA GLY A 342 -16.86 13.70 16.67
C GLY A 342 -15.97 14.42 15.65
N PHE A 343 -15.86 15.73 15.82
CA PHE A 343 -15.06 16.56 14.91
C PHE A 343 -13.57 16.19 14.92
N GLU A 344 -13.03 15.81 16.09
CA GLU A 344 -11.64 15.35 16.22
C GLU A 344 -11.36 14.13 15.34
N THR A 345 -12.28 13.16 15.28
CA THR A 345 -12.17 11.96 14.44
C THR A 345 -12.13 12.33 12.95
N PHE A 346 -12.99 13.26 12.55
CA PHE A 346 -13.02 13.80 11.19
C PHE A 346 -11.70 14.53 10.84
N GLU A 347 -11.18 15.36 11.75
CA GLU A 347 -9.90 16.06 11.58
C GLU A 347 -8.72 15.08 11.49
N LYS A 348 -8.68 14.06 12.37
CA LYS A 348 -7.69 12.98 12.34
C LYS A 348 -7.69 12.29 10.98
N TRP A 349 -8.85 11.97 10.42
CA TRP A 349 -8.93 11.37 9.08
C TRP A 349 -8.36 12.28 7.98
N LEU A 350 -8.70 13.57 7.98
CA LEU A 350 -8.16 14.54 7.01
C LEU A 350 -6.64 14.74 7.12
N SER A 351 -6.12 14.57 8.34
CA SER A 351 -4.70 14.68 8.66
C SER A 351 -3.89 13.42 8.34
N LEU A 352 -4.54 12.28 8.03
CA LEU A 352 -3.84 11.05 7.70
C LEU A 352 -2.85 11.28 6.53
N PRO A 353 -1.60 10.81 6.66
CA PRO A 353 -0.63 10.91 5.60
C PRO A 353 -1.06 10.07 4.38
N LEU A 354 -0.56 10.46 3.21
CA LEU A 354 -0.69 9.62 2.03
C LEU A 354 -0.04 8.26 2.27
N GLU A 355 -0.59 7.24 1.64
CA GLU A 355 -0.05 5.88 1.72
C GLU A 355 1.37 5.86 1.13
N LYS A 356 2.28 5.21 1.85
CA LYS A 356 3.66 5.02 1.38
C LYS A 356 3.66 4.03 0.23
N THR A 357 4.19 4.46 -0.91
CA THR A 357 4.49 3.55 -2.02
C THR A 357 5.81 2.86 -1.72
N MET A 358 5.81 1.53 -1.71
CA MET A 358 7.00 0.72 -1.46
C MET A 358 7.50 0.09 -2.76
N VAL A 359 8.80 0.21 -3.00
CA VAL A 359 9.48 -0.52 -4.07
C VAL A 359 10.29 -1.66 -3.45
N ASN A 360 10.17 -2.86 -4.01
CA ASN A 360 10.98 -3.99 -3.58
C ASN A 360 11.85 -4.49 -4.75
N PRO A 361 13.15 -4.16 -4.79
CA PRO A 361 14.07 -4.60 -5.85
C PRO A 361 14.20 -6.13 -5.98
N LYS A 362 13.91 -6.87 -4.90
CA LYS A 362 13.95 -8.33 -4.81
C LYS A 362 12.59 -8.98 -5.08
N ASN A 363 11.59 -8.23 -5.55
CA ASN A 363 10.23 -8.72 -5.76
C ASN A 363 10.19 -9.87 -6.79
N LEU A 364 9.76 -11.04 -6.35
CA LEU A 364 9.68 -12.27 -7.15
C LEU A 364 8.60 -12.19 -8.23
N TYR A 365 7.60 -11.30 -8.13
CA TYR A 365 6.67 -11.03 -9.23
C TYR A 365 7.37 -10.34 -10.41
N GLN A 366 8.22 -9.34 -10.13
CA GLN A 366 9.08 -8.73 -11.14
C GLN A 366 10.02 -9.78 -11.72
N LYS A 367 10.71 -10.56 -10.88
CA LYS A 367 11.67 -11.57 -11.35
C LYS A 367 10.99 -12.71 -12.11
N LEU A 368 9.73 -13.02 -11.80
CA LEU A 368 8.92 -13.92 -12.62
C LEU A 368 8.75 -13.33 -14.02
N PHE A 369 8.39 -12.05 -14.14
CA PHE A 369 8.21 -11.40 -15.44
C PHE A 369 9.51 -11.36 -16.27
N THR A 370 10.64 -10.95 -15.68
CA THR A 370 11.93 -10.88 -16.39
C THR A 370 12.48 -12.28 -16.71
N GLY A 371 12.33 -13.24 -15.80
CA GLY A 371 12.70 -14.64 -16.03
C GLY A 371 11.88 -15.30 -17.13
N LEU A 372 10.56 -15.06 -17.19
CA LEU A 372 9.71 -15.51 -18.29
C LEU A 372 10.15 -14.88 -19.62
N SER A 373 10.44 -13.58 -19.62
CA SER A 373 10.96 -12.87 -20.79
C SER A 373 12.20 -13.56 -21.36
N LYS A 374 13.20 -13.84 -20.51
CA LYS A 374 14.43 -14.55 -20.91
C LYS A 374 14.12 -15.91 -21.54
N LEU A 375 13.26 -16.71 -20.90
CA LEU A 375 12.87 -18.04 -21.40
C LEU A 375 11.99 -18.01 -22.68
N MET A 376 11.29 -16.91 -22.95
CA MET A 376 10.47 -16.74 -24.14
C MET A 376 11.27 -16.32 -25.38
N THR A 377 12.49 -15.82 -25.20
CA THR A 377 13.36 -15.36 -26.29
C THR A 377 14.27 -16.46 -26.82
N THR A 378 14.89 -16.22 -27.97
CA THR A 378 15.93 -17.09 -28.54
C THR A 378 17.34 -16.58 -28.33
N TRP A 379 17.52 -15.36 -27.82
CA TRP A 379 18.82 -14.69 -27.68
C TRP A 379 19.31 -14.56 -26.22
N TYR A 380 18.45 -14.77 -25.22
CA TYR A 380 18.92 -14.99 -23.86
C TYR A 380 19.29 -16.46 -23.67
N LYS A 381 20.41 -16.70 -22.99
CA LYS A 381 20.82 -18.04 -22.61
C LYS A 381 20.25 -18.37 -21.23
N ARG A 382 19.94 -19.64 -20.99
CA ARG A 382 19.36 -20.10 -19.71
C ARG A 382 20.30 -19.81 -18.53
N GLU A 383 21.59 -19.88 -18.79
CA GLU A 383 22.67 -19.63 -17.84
C GLU A 383 22.69 -18.17 -17.33
N GLU A 384 21.90 -17.27 -17.94
CA GLU A 384 21.79 -15.84 -17.58
C GLU A 384 20.61 -15.55 -16.62
N LEU A 385 19.92 -16.58 -16.14
CA LEU A 385 18.90 -16.44 -15.10
C LEU A 385 19.58 -16.19 -13.75
N THR A 386 19.17 -15.11 -13.08
CA THR A 386 19.57 -14.84 -11.69
C THR A 386 18.93 -15.84 -10.73
N GLU A 387 19.47 -15.96 -9.51
CA GLU A 387 18.92 -16.85 -8.48
C GLU A 387 17.46 -16.52 -8.15
N LEU A 388 17.11 -15.24 -8.05
CA LEU A 388 15.74 -14.79 -7.78
C LEU A 388 14.78 -15.06 -8.94
N GLU A 389 15.23 -14.93 -10.19
CA GLU A 389 14.43 -15.31 -11.37
C GLU A 389 14.18 -16.82 -11.40
N LEU A 390 15.21 -17.61 -11.09
CA LEU A 390 15.09 -19.06 -11.00
C LEU A 390 14.13 -19.47 -9.87
N GLU A 391 14.21 -18.82 -8.71
CA GLU A 391 13.27 -19.04 -7.61
C GLU A 391 11.83 -18.71 -8.04
N ALA A 392 11.61 -17.51 -8.59
CA ALA A 392 10.29 -17.08 -9.04
C ALA A 392 9.67 -18.05 -10.06
N LEU A 393 10.46 -18.52 -11.03
CA LEU A 393 10.03 -19.50 -12.04
C LEU A 393 9.71 -20.88 -11.44
N LYS A 394 10.47 -21.33 -10.43
CA LYS A 394 10.19 -22.57 -9.68
C LYS A 394 8.90 -22.44 -8.86
N ARG A 395 8.72 -21.33 -8.12
CA ARG A 395 7.49 -21.03 -7.36
C ARG A 395 6.26 -20.97 -8.27
N ALA A 396 6.42 -20.43 -9.48
CA ALA A 396 5.37 -20.40 -10.49
C ALA A 396 5.10 -21.75 -11.18
N ARG A 397 5.90 -22.79 -10.88
CA ARG A 397 5.92 -24.12 -11.50
C ARG A 397 6.19 -24.09 -13.02
N VAL A 398 6.89 -23.06 -13.47
CA VAL A 398 7.38 -22.94 -14.86
C VAL A 398 8.62 -23.81 -15.03
N ILE A 399 9.48 -23.86 -14.01
CA ILE A 399 10.62 -24.77 -13.92
C ILE A 399 10.32 -25.85 -12.88
N GLY A 400 10.46 -27.11 -13.26
CA GLY A 400 10.26 -28.27 -12.39
C GLY A 400 11.46 -28.54 -11.46
N GLY A 401 11.29 -29.49 -10.55
CA GLY A 401 12.29 -29.81 -9.51
C GLY A 401 13.63 -30.31 -10.06
N LYS A 402 13.64 -30.93 -11.25
CA LYS A 402 14.87 -31.37 -11.95
C LYS A 402 15.37 -30.32 -12.95
N GLY A 403 14.80 -29.12 -12.95
CA GLY A 403 15.19 -28.00 -13.82
C GLY A 403 14.59 -28.06 -15.22
N GLU A 404 13.61 -28.90 -15.48
CA GLU A 404 12.88 -28.96 -16.76
C GLU A 404 11.93 -27.78 -16.94
N ILE A 405 11.83 -27.23 -18.16
CA ILE A 405 10.93 -26.10 -18.46
C ILE A 405 9.58 -26.63 -18.92
N ASN A 406 8.52 -26.33 -18.18
CA ASN A 406 7.15 -26.57 -18.59
C ASN A 406 6.71 -25.49 -19.59
N ARG A 407 6.86 -25.76 -20.90
CA ARG A 407 6.53 -24.80 -21.97
C ARG A 407 5.06 -24.39 -22.00
N VAL A 408 4.14 -25.28 -21.60
CA VAL A 408 2.71 -24.97 -21.51
C VAL A 408 2.47 -23.95 -20.40
N LYS A 409 3.07 -24.16 -19.22
CA LYS A 409 2.96 -23.24 -18.10
C LYS A 409 3.68 -21.92 -18.36
N LEU A 410 4.86 -21.95 -18.96
CA LEU A 410 5.62 -20.77 -19.42
C LEU A 410 4.73 -19.85 -20.27
N LYS A 411 4.15 -20.39 -21.35
CA LYS A 411 3.25 -19.64 -22.23
C LYS A 411 2.00 -19.15 -21.49
N TYR A 412 1.39 -20.00 -20.68
CA TYR A 412 0.19 -19.66 -19.91
C TYR A 412 0.41 -18.46 -18.97
N VAL A 413 1.51 -18.45 -18.22
CA VAL A 413 1.82 -17.37 -17.28
C VAL A 413 2.19 -16.10 -18.04
N TRP A 414 3.03 -16.21 -19.08
CA TRP A 414 3.43 -15.08 -19.92
C TRP A 414 2.23 -14.37 -20.56
N ASP A 415 1.27 -15.12 -21.10
CA ASP A 415 0.10 -14.56 -21.78
C ASP A 415 -0.85 -13.85 -20.78
N ARG A 416 -0.85 -14.24 -19.50
CA ARG A 416 -1.74 -13.70 -18.45
C ARG A 416 -1.13 -12.61 -17.57
N MET A 417 0.19 -12.47 -17.48
CA MET A 417 0.83 -11.38 -16.72
C MET A 417 0.70 -10.05 -17.47
N ASN A 418 -0.41 -9.33 -17.27
CA ASN A 418 -0.71 -8.06 -17.91
C ASN A 418 -0.54 -6.87 -16.96
N PHE A 419 -0.30 -5.65 -17.48
CA PHE A 419 0.08 -4.49 -16.66
C PHE A 419 -1.09 -4.06 -15.80
N TYR A 420 -2.23 -3.82 -16.46
CA TYR A 420 -3.52 -3.93 -15.82
C TYR A 420 -4.04 -5.33 -16.06
N GLU A 421 -4.97 -5.81 -15.22
CA GLU A 421 -5.78 -6.99 -15.56
C GLU A 421 -6.43 -6.85 -16.94
N PHE A 422 -6.66 -5.60 -17.33
CA PHE A 422 -7.08 -5.15 -18.65
C PHE A 422 -5.89 -4.88 -19.58
N ALA A 423 -5.40 -5.88 -20.29
CA ALA A 423 -4.72 -5.60 -21.56
C ALA A 423 -5.60 -6.07 -22.73
N PRO A 424 -5.87 -5.20 -23.73
CA PRO A 424 -6.80 -5.47 -24.82
C PRO A 424 -6.51 -6.73 -25.65
N PRO A 425 -7.58 -7.33 -26.24
CA PRO A 425 -8.89 -6.74 -26.30
C PRO A 425 -9.89 -7.49 -25.39
N TYR A 426 -10.56 -6.70 -24.55
CA TYR A 426 -11.77 -7.04 -23.81
C TYR A 426 -11.56 -7.90 -22.55
N GLY A 427 -11.37 -7.23 -21.40
CA GLY A 427 -11.88 -7.76 -20.13
C GLY A 427 -13.37 -8.15 -20.26
N ILE A 428 -14.02 -8.50 -19.16
CA ILE A 428 -15.41 -8.97 -19.23
C ILE A 428 -16.30 -7.79 -19.66
N LYS A 429 -17.07 -7.98 -20.74
CA LYS A 429 -17.91 -6.92 -21.30
C LYS A 429 -18.97 -6.50 -20.28
N ARG A 430 -19.33 -5.21 -20.25
CA ARG A 430 -20.45 -4.73 -19.46
C ARG A 430 -21.53 -4.13 -20.34
N LEU A 431 -22.77 -4.48 -20.06
CA LEU A 431 -23.95 -4.04 -20.79
C LEU A 431 -25.01 -3.64 -19.78
N ILE A 432 -25.63 -2.48 -19.96
CA ILE A 432 -26.83 -2.09 -19.21
C ILE A 432 -28.05 -2.16 -20.11
N GLU A 433 -29.09 -2.85 -19.65
CA GLU A 433 -30.37 -2.94 -20.35
C GLU A 433 -31.13 -1.62 -20.22
N GLU A 434 -31.56 -1.07 -21.35
CA GLU A 434 -32.38 0.13 -21.46
C GLU A 434 -33.50 -0.11 -22.51
N GLU A 435 -34.59 0.65 -22.45
CA GLU A 435 -35.74 0.50 -23.37
C GLU A 435 -35.37 0.60 -24.85
N ARG A 436 -34.31 1.37 -25.18
CA ARG A 436 -33.81 1.57 -26.56
C ARG A 436 -32.77 0.54 -27.00
N GLY A 437 -32.56 -0.51 -26.20
CA GLY A 437 -31.54 -1.54 -26.41
C GLY A 437 -30.34 -1.41 -25.46
N PRO A 438 -29.49 -2.46 -25.37
CA PRO A 438 -28.40 -2.49 -24.40
C PRO A 438 -27.31 -1.46 -24.73
N ARG A 439 -26.94 -0.66 -23.73
CA ARG A 439 -25.82 0.29 -23.82
C ARG A 439 -24.54 -0.36 -23.31
N ILE A 440 -23.45 -0.22 -24.07
CA ILE A 440 -22.13 -0.75 -23.68
C ILE A 440 -21.53 0.15 -22.60
N LEU A 441 -21.05 -0.46 -21.53
CA LEU A 441 -20.29 0.18 -20.46
C LEU A 441 -18.80 -0.16 -20.58
N GLU A 442 -17.98 0.51 -19.77
CA GLU A 442 -16.56 0.17 -19.64
C GLU A 442 -16.42 -1.27 -19.14
N PRO A 443 -15.59 -2.12 -19.78
CA PRO A 443 -15.42 -3.51 -19.37
C PRO A 443 -14.80 -3.60 -17.97
N ILE A 444 -14.90 -4.77 -17.32
CA ILE A 444 -14.32 -5.06 -16.00
C ILE A 444 -13.25 -6.16 -16.02
N GLY A 445 -12.42 -6.18 -14.97
CA GLY A 445 -11.33 -7.11 -14.80
C GLY A 445 -11.87 -8.48 -14.39
N PHE A 446 -10.98 -9.47 -14.36
CA PHE A 446 -11.36 -10.78 -13.85
C PHE A 446 -11.50 -10.76 -12.31
N CYS A 447 -10.70 -9.95 -11.62
CA CYS A 447 -10.85 -9.76 -10.18
C CYS A 447 -12.12 -8.99 -9.84
N ASP A 448 -12.40 -7.89 -10.56
CA ASP A 448 -13.66 -7.13 -10.41
C ASP A 448 -14.91 -8.00 -10.60
N LEU A 449 -14.91 -8.91 -11.57
CA LEU A 449 -15.99 -9.88 -11.72
C LEU A 449 -16.17 -10.67 -10.41
N VAL A 450 -15.08 -11.23 -9.89
CA VAL A 450 -15.09 -12.09 -8.71
C VAL A 450 -15.46 -11.33 -7.44
N GLU A 451 -15.05 -10.08 -7.29
CA GLU A 451 -15.17 -9.32 -6.03
C GLU A 451 -16.35 -8.33 -6.00
N ILE A 452 -16.80 -7.85 -7.15
CA ILE A 452 -17.71 -6.69 -7.22
C ILE A 452 -18.93 -6.99 -8.09
N PHE A 453 -18.76 -7.60 -9.27
CA PHE A 453 -19.80 -7.69 -10.29
C PHE A 453 -20.47 -9.07 -10.36
N GLN A 454 -20.88 -9.62 -9.22
CA GLN A 454 -21.73 -10.81 -9.15
C GLN A 454 -23.22 -10.46 -9.25
N ARG A 455 -24.06 -11.42 -9.65
CA ARG A 455 -25.51 -11.22 -9.72
C ARG A 455 -26.05 -10.77 -8.35
N GLY A 456 -26.93 -9.78 -8.32
CA GLY A 456 -27.43 -9.18 -7.09
C GLY A 456 -26.57 -8.07 -6.48
N CYS A 457 -25.36 -7.81 -6.99
CA CYS A 457 -24.53 -6.68 -6.55
C CYS A 457 -24.99 -5.34 -7.16
N PHE A 458 -24.79 -4.25 -6.43
CA PHE A 458 -25.16 -2.90 -6.86
C PHE A 458 -23.98 -2.19 -7.56
N ASP A 459 -24.23 -1.60 -8.72
CA ASP A 459 -23.33 -0.62 -9.34
C ASP A 459 -23.81 0.81 -9.07
N TYR A 460 -23.16 1.45 -8.10
CA TYR A 460 -23.41 2.84 -7.72
C TYR A 460 -23.07 3.86 -8.81
N SER A 461 -22.23 3.50 -9.79
CA SER A 461 -21.85 4.42 -10.87
C SER A 461 -22.99 4.62 -11.87
N ASN A 462 -23.85 3.61 -12.02
CA ASN A 462 -24.96 3.59 -12.98
C ASN A 462 -26.35 3.52 -12.31
N ASP A 463 -26.41 3.53 -10.97
CA ASP A 463 -27.62 3.25 -10.17
C ASP A 463 -28.32 1.96 -10.64
N ALA A 464 -27.53 0.89 -10.75
CA ALA A 464 -27.93 -0.37 -11.35
C ALA A 464 -27.68 -1.55 -10.41
N ILE A 465 -28.30 -2.68 -10.72
CA ILE A 465 -27.99 -3.98 -10.14
C ILE A 465 -27.46 -4.89 -11.25
N VAL A 466 -26.45 -5.70 -10.92
CA VAL A 466 -26.00 -6.78 -11.79
C VAL A 466 -27.10 -7.83 -11.81
N TYR A 467 -27.78 -7.93 -12.95
CA TYR A 467 -28.98 -8.75 -13.10
C TYR A 467 -28.65 -10.15 -13.59
N SER A 468 -27.69 -10.29 -14.51
CA SER A 468 -27.26 -11.60 -15.01
C SER A 468 -25.85 -11.59 -15.61
N HIS A 469 -25.32 -12.78 -15.87
CA HIS A 469 -24.06 -12.98 -16.59
C HIS A 469 -24.31 -13.75 -17.89
N ARG A 470 -23.60 -13.39 -18.96
CA ARG A 470 -23.49 -14.24 -20.15
C ARG A 470 -22.34 -15.22 -19.98
N ILE A 471 -22.67 -16.49 -19.76
CA ILE A 471 -21.71 -17.58 -19.56
C ILE A 471 -21.38 -18.30 -20.86
N VAL A 472 -20.19 -18.91 -20.94
CA VAL A 472 -19.84 -19.80 -22.06
C VAL A 472 -20.58 -21.13 -21.91
N GLU A 473 -21.06 -21.73 -23.01
CA GLU A 473 -21.85 -22.98 -23.00
C GLU A 473 -21.18 -24.16 -22.25
N ARG A 474 -19.86 -24.15 -22.08
CA ARG A 474 -19.10 -25.14 -21.28
C ARG A 474 -18.10 -24.46 -20.35
N GLY A 475 -18.48 -24.26 -19.08
CA GLY A 475 -17.60 -23.81 -17.99
C GLY A 475 -18.15 -22.65 -17.17
N ARG A 476 -17.38 -22.19 -16.18
CA ARG A 476 -17.71 -21.02 -15.32
C ARG A 476 -17.21 -19.68 -15.89
N GLY A 477 -16.93 -19.62 -17.19
CA GLY A 477 -16.39 -18.41 -17.83
C GLY A 477 -17.50 -17.40 -18.09
N VAL A 478 -17.31 -16.16 -17.66
CA VAL A 478 -18.23 -15.05 -17.95
C VAL A 478 -17.68 -14.24 -19.10
N THR A 479 -18.52 -13.97 -20.09
CA THR A 479 -18.19 -13.17 -21.29
C THR A 479 -18.76 -11.76 -21.22
N ALA A 480 -19.87 -11.58 -20.51
CA ALA A 480 -20.45 -10.27 -20.23
C ALA A 480 -21.21 -10.25 -18.91
N VAL A 481 -21.18 -9.09 -18.23
CA VAL A 481 -22.06 -8.74 -17.12
C VAL A 481 -23.20 -7.88 -17.66
N ILE A 482 -24.43 -8.24 -17.28
CA ILE A 482 -25.66 -7.56 -17.69
C ILE A 482 -26.26 -6.87 -16.47
N GLU A 483 -26.45 -5.57 -16.58
CA GLU A 483 -27.00 -4.71 -15.52
C GLU A 483 -28.38 -4.18 -15.90
N LYS A 484 -29.22 -3.95 -14.88
CA LYS A 484 -30.49 -3.24 -15.01
C LYS A 484 -30.51 -2.05 -14.06
N ARG A 485 -31.04 -0.91 -14.49
CA ARG A 485 -31.23 0.25 -13.61
C ARG A 485 -32.18 -0.11 -12.48
N LEU A 486 -31.88 0.31 -11.25
CA LEU A 486 -32.66 -0.04 -10.06
C LEU A 486 -34.15 0.32 -10.19
N ARG A 487 -34.47 1.45 -10.81
CA ARG A 487 -35.86 1.90 -11.07
C ARG A 487 -36.64 0.99 -12.04
N ASP A 488 -35.92 0.25 -12.88
CA ASP A 488 -36.48 -0.62 -13.92
C ASP A 488 -36.50 -2.09 -13.45
N VAL A 489 -35.93 -2.38 -12.27
CA VAL A 489 -35.88 -3.72 -11.67
C VAL A 489 -37.20 -4.02 -10.97
N LYS A 490 -37.87 -5.07 -11.43
CA LYS A 490 -38.99 -5.69 -10.73
C LYS A 490 -38.45 -6.82 -9.87
N PHE A 491 -38.20 -6.53 -8.60
CA PHE A 491 -37.54 -7.46 -7.66
C PHE A 491 -38.29 -8.80 -7.53
N TRP A 492 -39.61 -8.81 -7.71
CA TRP A 492 -40.43 -10.03 -7.65
C TRP A 492 -40.34 -10.94 -8.89
N GLU A 493 -39.78 -10.46 -10.02
CA GLU A 493 -39.62 -11.30 -11.23
C GLU A 493 -38.43 -12.26 -11.10
N ASP A 494 -37.53 -12.03 -10.15
CA ASP A 494 -36.35 -12.84 -9.88
C ASP A 494 -36.47 -13.46 -8.48
N GLU A 495 -36.66 -14.78 -8.39
CA GLU A 495 -36.89 -15.45 -7.10
C GLU A 495 -35.74 -15.23 -6.10
N SER A 496 -34.48 -15.25 -6.58
CA SER A 496 -33.30 -15.09 -5.75
C SER A 496 -33.20 -13.67 -5.19
N ILE A 497 -33.27 -12.67 -6.07
CA ILE A 497 -33.17 -11.26 -5.69
C ILE A 497 -34.42 -10.82 -4.90
N GLY A 498 -35.60 -11.33 -5.25
CA GLY A 498 -36.87 -11.09 -4.58
C GLY A 498 -36.84 -11.54 -3.12
N ARG A 499 -36.32 -12.75 -2.84
CA ARG A 499 -36.17 -13.25 -1.48
C ARG A 499 -35.26 -12.36 -0.61
N ALA A 500 -34.16 -11.88 -1.17
CA ALA A 500 -33.28 -10.95 -0.45
C ALA A 500 -33.97 -9.60 -0.19
N ALA A 501 -34.77 -9.11 -1.14
CA ALA A 501 -35.59 -7.91 -0.98
C ALA A 501 -36.65 -8.07 0.12
N GLU A 502 -37.32 -9.22 0.21
CA GLU A 502 -38.28 -9.52 1.28
C GLU A 502 -37.60 -9.54 2.66
N GLU A 503 -36.45 -10.21 2.82
CA GLU A 503 -35.73 -10.21 4.10
C GLU A 503 -35.25 -8.80 4.49
N TYR A 504 -34.84 -7.99 3.50
CA TYR A 504 -34.53 -6.58 3.73
C TYR A 504 -35.76 -5.81 4.24
N MET A 505 -36.92 -5.98 3.59
CA MET A 505 -38.16 -5.32 4.00
C MET A 505 -38.57 -5.71 5.42
N ASP A 506 -38.55 -7.01 5.73
CA ASP A 506 -38.82 -7.54 7.08
C ASP A 506 -37.88 -6.97 8.12
N THR A 507 -36.59 -6.86 7.78
CA THR A 507 -35.58 -6.27 8.67
C THR A 507 -35.90 -4.80 8.97
N LYS A 508 -36.22 -4.01 7.95
CA LYS A 508 -36.59 -2.59 8.13
C LYS A 508 -37.86 -2.44 8.96
N TYR A 509 -38.87 -3.28 8.74
CA TYR A 509 -40.08 -3.28 9.56
C TYR A 509 -39.79 -3.63 11.03
N ARG A 510 -38.90 -4.61 11.30
CA ARG A 510 -38.45 -4.92 12.68
C ARG A 510 -37.70 -3.79 13.34
N TRP A 511 -37.03 -2.95 12.56
CA TRP A 511 -36.41 -1.71 13.05
C TRP A 511 -37.40 -0.54 13.18
N GLY A 512 -38.67 -0.73 12.78
CA GLY A 512 -39.69 0.30 12.81
C GLY A 512 -39.50 1.37 11.72
N GLU A 513 -38.93 0.98 10.58
CA GLU A 513 -38.58 1.85 9.46
C GLU A 513 -39.35 1.45 8.19
N ASP A 514 -39.70 2.44 7.36
CA ASP A 514 -40.27 2.18 6.04
C ASP A 514 -39.16 1.71 5.07
N PRO A 515 -39.28 0.51 4.46
CA PRO A 515 -38.27 0.02 3.54
C PRO A 515 -38.28 0.79 2.22
N SER A 516 -37.10 1.10 1.69
CA SER A 516 -36.93 1.69 0.37
C SER A 516 -35.54 1.36 -0.18
N ILE A 517 -35.46 0.28 -0.97
CA ILE A 517 -34.18 -0.20 -1.55
C ILE A 517 -33.44 0.92 -2.28
N MET A 518 -34.12 1.64 -3.17
CA MET A 518 -33.49 2.70 -3.96
C MET A 518 -32.95 3.82 -3.07
N LYS A 519 -33.74 4.29 -2.11
CA LYS A 519 -33.34 5.36 -1.19
C LYS A 519 -32.19 4.93 -0.29
N ASP A 520 -32.25 3.70 0.22
CA ASP A 520 -31.24 3.17 1.13
C ASP A 520 -29.91 2.89 0.40
N ILE A 521 -29.93 2.40 -0.84
CA ILE A 521 -28.71 2.29 -1.67
C ILE A 521 -28.10 3.68 -1.89
N MET A 522 -28.90 4.67 -2.30
CA MET A 522 -28.42 6.04 -2.53
C MET A 522 -27.85 6.71 -1.28
N HIS A 523 -28.34 6.34 -0.09
CA HIS A 523 -27.82 6.85 1.19
C HIS A 523 -26.75 5.97 1.83
N GLY A 524 -26.35 4.85 1.18
CA GLY A 524 -25.39 3.89 1.73
C GLY A 524 -25.92 3.10 2.94
N LEU A 525 -27.24 3.04 3.12
CA LEU A 525 -27.92 2.22 4.13
C LEU A 525 -28.19 0.79 3.64
N LEU A 526 -28.03 0.53 2.34
CA LEU A 526 -28.06 -0.82 1.78
C LEU A 526 -26.90 -0.96 0.78
N THR A 527 -25.98 -1.87 1.07
CA THR A 527 -24.81 -2.15 0.22
C THR A 527 -24.79 -3.63 -0.16
N SER A 528 -23.96 -3.97 -1.15
CA SER A 528 -23.72 -5.36 -1.54
C SER A 528 -22.24 -5.70 -1.43
N LYS A 529 -21.91 -6.90 -0.94
CA LYS A 529 -20.55 -7.44 -0.82
C LYS A 529 -20.51 -8.86 -1.38
N VAL A 530 -19.47 -9.19 -2.15
CA VAL A 530 -19.19 -10.57 -2.54
C VAL A 530 -18.25 -11.18 -1.51
N VAL A 531 -18.63 -12.32 -0.94
CA VAL A 531 -17.71 -13.13 -0.15
C VAL A 531 -16.90 -13.97 -1.12
N VAL A 532 -15.59 -13.86 -1.04
CA VAL A 532 -14.65 -14.55 -1.93
C VAL A 532 -13.88 -15.57 -1.12
N THR A 533 -13.86 -16.80 -1.59
CA THR A 533 -12.92 -17.81 -1.09
C THR A 533 -11.57 -17.55 -1.72
N VAL A 534 -10.60 -17.17 -0.89
CA VAL A 534 -9.23 -16.92 -1.30
C VAL A 534 -8.37 -18.14 -0.95
N TYR A 535 -7.61 -18.61 -1.92
CA TYR A 535 -6.56 -19.62 -1.72
C TYR A 535 -5.22 -18.94 -1.94
N PRO A 536 -4.60 -18.41 -0.87
CA PRO A 536 -3.30 -17.78 -0.97
C PRO A 536 -2.17 -18.82 -1.06
N PRO A 537 -0.97 -18.39 -1.44
CA PRO A 537 0.25 -19.15 -1.20
C PRO A 537 0.38 -19.52 0.29
N ARG A 538 0.99 -20.67 0.58
CA ARG A 538 1.16 -21.16 1.96
C ARG A 538 2.49 -20.77 2.63
N GLY A 539 3.39 -20.10 1.92
CA GLY A 539 4.74 -19.83 2.40
C GLY A 539 5.58 -19.01 1.42
N GLY A 540 5.31 -17.70 1.40
CA GLY A 540 5.99 -16.71 0.56
C GLY A 540 5.33 -16.56 -0.81
N PHE A 541 6.13 -16.31 -1.85
CA PHE A 541 5.63 -16.08 -3.20
C PHE A 541 5.04 -17.35 -3.85
N GLY A 542 3.85 -17.23 -4.45
CA GLY A 542 3.19 -18.34 -5.13
C GLY A 542 1.88 -17.95 -5.82
N LEU A 543 1.13 -18.96 -6.28
CA LEU A 543 -0.15 -18.77 -6.96
C LEU A 543 -1.26 -18.39 -5.96
N LEU A 544 -1.94 -17.28 -6.23
CA LEU A 544 -3.18 -16.84 -5.62
C LEU A 544 -4.36 -17.31 -6.48
N VAL A 545 -5.42 -17.81 -5.85
CA VAL A 545 -6.69 -18.11 -6.51
C VAL A 545 -7.83 -17.48 -5.73
N LYS A 546 -8.66 -16.67 -6.40
CA LYS A 546 -9.88 -16.10 -5.83
C LYS A 546 -11.10 -16.67 -6.56
N ILE A 547 -12.07 -17.17 -5.80
CA ILE A 547 -13.33 -17.73 -6.32
C ILE A 547 -14.48 -17.09 -5.54
N PRO A 548 -15.50 -16.52 -6.22
CA PRO A 548 -16.64 -15.98 -5.50
C PRO A 548 -17.41 -17.13 -4.87
N ASP A 549 -17.88 -16.94 -3.65
CA ASP A 549 -18.61 -17.94 -2.87
C ASP A 549 -20.10 -17.59 -2.80
N ARG A 550 -20.43 -16.38 -2.33
CA ARG A 550 -21.82 -15.90 -2.21
C ARG A 550 -21.89 -14.38 -2.27
N VAL A 551 -23.09 -13.85 -2.48
CA VAL A 551 -23.39 -12.42 -2.43
C VAL A 551 -24.18 -12.10 -1.18
N LEU A 552 -23.79 -11.02 -0.49
CA LEU A 552 -24.45 -10.52 0.70
C LEU A 552 -24.96 -9.10 0.43
N TRP A 553 -26.16 -8.80 0.91
CA TRP A 553 -26.63 -7.45 1.14
C TRP A 553 -26.43 -7.09 2.61
N ILE A 554 -25.97 -5.87 2.85
CA ILE A 554 -25.73 -5.35 4.19
C ILE A 554 -26.63 -4.15 4.39
N ALA A 555 -27.68 -4.36 5.18
CA ALA A 555 -28.66 -3.35 5.53
C ALA A 555 -28.24 -2.65 6.82
N SER A 556 -28.37 -1.33 6.86
CA SER A 556 -28.14 -0.49 8.03
C SER A 556 -29.43 0.24 8.41
N SER A 557 -29.70 0.35 9.71
CA SER A 557 -30.87 1.12 10.17
C SER A 557 -30.69 2.61 9.84
N ALA A 558 -31.76 3.25 9.39
CA ALA A 558 -31.77 4.70 9.18
C ALA A 558 -31.57 5.44 10.51
N ARG A 559 -32.21 4.96 11.58
CA ARG A 559 -32.06 5.49 12.93
C ARG A 559 -30.87 4.86 13.65
N PRO A 560 -30.04 5.66 14.33
CA PRO A 560 -28.97 5.14 15.18
C PRO A 560 -29.50 4.54 16.50
N LYS A 561 -28.65 3.76 17.18
CA LYS A 561 -28.82 3.22 18.53
C LYS A 561 -27.65 3.61 19.42
N ILE A 562 -27.89 3.62 20.73
CA ILE A 562 -26.87 3.87 21.75
C ILE A 562 -26.38 2.51 22.27
N PHE A 563 -25.06 2.36 22.30
CA PHE A 563 -24.35 1.27 22.97
C PHE A 563 -23.58 1.87 24.15
N THR A 564 -23.67 1.28 25.34
CA THR A 564 -22.97 1.78 26.52
C THR A 564 -21.77 0.87 26.81
N VAL A 565 -20.57 1.43 26.75
CA VAL A 565 -19.30 0.72 26.98
C VAL A 565 -18.48 1.53 27.99
N ASP A 566 -18.10 0.92 29.11
CA ASP A 566 -17.37 1.58 30.20
C ASP A 566 -17.98 2.94 30.63
N GLY A 567 -19.31 3.05 30.58
CA GLY A 567 -20.05 4.26 30.92
C GLY A 567 -20.09 5.35 29.82
N LYS A 568 -19.47 5.13 28.66
CA LYS A 568 -19.56 5.99 27.47
C LYS A 568 -20.66 5.52 26.53
N ALA A 569 -21.45 6.47 26.02
CA ALA A 569 -22.44 6.21 24.98
C ALA A 569 -21.79 6.27 23.58
N ILE A 570 -21.73 5.13 22.91
CA ILE A 570 -21.32 4.99 21.52
C ILE A 570 -22.59 4.94 20.67
N VAL A 571 -22.73 5.92 19.76
CA VAL A 571 -23.83 5.94 18.80
C VAL A 571 -23.40 5.15 17.56
N SER A 572 -24.16 4.12 17.18
CA SER A 572 -23.96 3.37 15.94
C SER A 572 -25.30 2.87 15.38
N ARG A 573 -25.32 2.42 14.12
CA ARG A 573 -26.53 1.88 13.48
C ARG A 573 -26.61 0.37 13.66
N ASN A 574 -27.82 -0.19 13.69
CA ASN A 574 -27.95 -1.64 13.55
C ASN A 574 -27.52 -2.03 12.15
N LYS A 575 -26.83 -3.16 12.04
CA LYS A 575 -26.52 -3.80 10.76
C LYS A 575 -27.16 -5.17 10.72
N LYS A 576 -27.59 -5.57 9.53
CA LYS A 576 -28.11 -6.91 9.23
C LYS A 576 -27.51 -7.38 7.93
N ILE A 577 -26.88 -8.55 7.98
CA ILE A 577 -26.38 -9.27 6.81
C ILE A 577 -27.51 -10.15 6.27
N ILE A 578 -27.76 -10.04 4.97
CA ILE A 578 -28.80 -10.75 4.21
C ILE A 578 -28.11 -11.48 3.08
N GLU A 579 -28.25 -12.80 3.01
CA GLU A 579 -27.68 -13.58 1.91
C GLU A 579 -28.55 -13.45 0.66
N VAL A 580 -27.93 -13.18 -0.49
CA VAL A 580 -28.61 -13.17 -1.78
C VAL A 580 -28.41 -14.54 -2.42
N PRO A 581 -29.45 -15.39 -2.52
CA PRO A 581 -29.32 -16.78 -2.94
C PRO A 581 -29.19 -16.91 -4.48
N VAL A 582 -28.12 -16.35 -5.02
CA VAL A 582 -27.78 -16.36 -6.45
C VAL A 582 -26.60 -17.29 -6.73
N GLU A 583 -26.53 -17.78 -7.97
CA GLU A 583 -25.30 -18.41 -8.46
C GLU A 583 -24.21 -17.36 -8.68
N VAL A 584 -22.97 -17.75 -8.33
CA VAL A 584 -21.78 -16.93 -8.53
C VAL A 584 -20.86 -17.55 -9.60
N HIS A 585 -20.18 -16.69 -10.36
CA HIS A 585 -19.39 -17.09 -11.52
C HIS A 585 -18.05 -16.39 -11.59
N GLY A 586 -17.08 -17.02 -12.24
CA GLY A 586 -15.74 -16.48 -12.42
C GLY A 586 -14.69 -17.14 -11.52
N LYS A 587 -13.44 -16.80 -11.84
CA LYS A 587 -12.24 -17.24 -11.12
C LYS A 587 -11.13 -16.28 -11.49
N TYR A 588 -10.44 -15.77 -10.47
CA TYR A 588 -9.24 -14.97 -10.65
C TYR A 588 -8.03 -15.76 -10.19
N THR A 589 -6.92 -15.64 -10.92
CA THR A 589 -5.65 -16.26 -10.57
C THR A 589 -4.51 -15.32 -10.89
N ASP A 590 -3.60 -15.16 -9.94
CA ASP A 590 -2.36 -14.40 -10.13
C ASP A 590 -1.27 -14.96 -9.21
N TYR A 591 -0.15 -14.26 -9.08
CA TYR A 591 0.91 -14.60 -8.15
C TYR A 591 1.08 -13.50 -7.12
N THR A 592 1.20 -13.87 -5.85
CA THR A 592 1.40 -12.94 -4.74
C THR A 592 2.21 -13.58 -3.62
N TYR A 593 2.42 -12.86 -2.52
CA TYR A 593 3.01 -13.36 -1.29
C TYR A 593 1.89 -13.71 -0.30
N GLY A 594 1.97 -14.89 0.31
CA GLY A 594 0.99 -15.32 1.29
C GLY A 594 1.53 -16.41 2.21
N TYR A 595 0.93 -16.47 3.39
CA TYR A 595 1.26 -17.42 4.43
C TYR A 595 -0.02 -17.95 5.07
N VAL A 596 0.03 -19.19 5.51
CA VAL A 596 -1.04 -19.84 6.26
C VAL A 596 -0.46 -20.32 7.57
N TYR A 597 -1.09 -19.94 8.67
CA TYR A 597 -0.67 -20.23 10.04
C TYR A 597 -1.72 -21.10 10.72
N GLU A 598 -1.28 -22.20 11.30
CA GLU A 598 -2.09 -23.01 12.20
C GLU A 598 -2.06 -22.36 13.59
N VAL A 599 -3.24 -22.16 14.18
CA VAL A 599 -3.39 -21.56 15.51
C VAL A 599 -4.05 -22.53 16.47
N ASP A 600 -3.89 -22.28 17.76
CA ASP A 600 -4.54 -23.07 18.82
C ASP A 600 -6.06 -23.10 18.62
N GLU A 601 -6.61 -24.32 18.53
CA GLU A 601 -8.04 -24.58 18.25
C GLU A 601 -8.99 -23.97 19.29
N ARG A 602 -8.49 -23.64 20.49
CA ARG A 602 -9.28 -23.07 21.60
C ARG A 602 -9.50 -21.57 21.47
N LEU A 603 -8.79 -20.88 20.57
CA LEU A 603 -8.92 -19.44 20.36
C LEU A 603 -10.27 -19.08 19.71
N ASP A 604 -10.88 -17.97 20.09
CA ASP A 604 -12.14 -17.48 19.47
C ASP A 604 -11.85 -16.94 18.06
N GLU A 605 -12.56 -17.44 17.06
CA GLU A 605 -12.42 -17.04 15.65
C GLU A 605 -12.76 -15.56 15.43
N ARG A 606 -13.72 -15.02 16.18
CA ARG A 606 -14.11 -13.59 16.11
C ARG A 606 -13.02 -12.70 16.64
N LEU A 607 -12.36 -13.09 17.74
CA LEU A 607 -11.24 -12.33 18.30
C LEU A 607 -9.97 -12.46 17.44
N ILE A 608 -9.76 -13.61 16.77
CA ILE A 608 -8.71 -13.72 15.72
C ILE A 608 -8.97 -12.73 14.60
N ARG A 609 -10.20 -12.68 14.07
CA ARG A 609 -10.62 -11.73 13.02
C ARG A 609 -10.38 -10.29 13.43
N LEU A 610 -10.82 -9.92 14.62
CA LEU A 610 -10.62 -8.57 15.18
C LEU A 610 -9.14 -8.24 15.38
N GLY A 611 -8.34 -9.19 15.87
CA GLY A 611 -6.90 -9.02 16.06
C GLY A 611 -6.16 -8.78 14.73
N LEU A 612 -6.50 -9.54 13.68
CA LEU A 612 -5.94 -9.35 12.33
C LEU A 612 -6.39 -8.02 11.69
N SER A 613 -7.65 -7.64 11.88
CA SER A 613 -8.15 -6.31 11.48
C SER A 613 -7.34 -5.19 12.14
N LEU A 614 -7.11 -5.27 13.46
CA LEU A 614 -6.35 -4.25 14.19
C LEU A 614 -4.90 -4.17 13.71
N ILE A 615 -4.27 -5.28 13.32
CA ILE A 615 -2.93 -5.26 12.71
C ILE A 615 -2.93 -4.40 11.43
N ILE A 616 -3.89 -4.61 10.53
CA ILE A 616 -4.00 -3.83 9.27
C ILE A 616 -4.26 -2.35 9.56
N ILE A 617 -5.15 -2.05 10.50
CA ILE A 617 -5.46 -0.67 10.91
C ILE A 617 -4.21 -0.01 11.51
N ALA A 618 -3.50 -0.70 12.40
CA ALA A 618 -2.29 -0.18 13.01
C ALA A 618 -1.14 0.01 12.00
N LEU A 619 -1.02 -0.86 10.99
CA LEU A 619 -0.10 -0.65 9.87
C LEU A 619 -0.43 0.65 9.12
N ARG A 620 -1.72 0.95 8.90
CA ARG A 620 -2.14 2.23 8.31
C ARG A 620 -1.81 3.41 9.21
N ARG A 621 -2.04 3.29 10.52
CA ARG A 621 -1.94 4.39 11.50
C ARG A 621 -0.50 4.71 11.89
N LEU A 622 0.33 3.69 12.07
CA LEU A 622 1.71 3.81 12.57
C LEU A 622 2.73 3.86 11.44
N GLU A 623 2.47 3.17 10.33
CA GLU A 623 3.45 3.01 9.24
C GLU A 623 3.01 3.65 7.91
N SER A 624 1.79 4.19 7.85
CA SER A 624 1.19 4.76 6.63
C SER A 624 1.04 3.74 5.48
N ILE A 625 0.90 2.46 5.81
CA ILE A 625 0.66 1.39 4.84
C ILE A 625 -0.80 1.41 4.38
N SER A 626 -1.06 1.08 3.11
CA SER A 626 -2.43 1.03 2.59
C SER A 626 -3.26 -0.04 3.30
N LEU A 627 -4.50 0.27 3.66
CA LEU A 627 -5.43 -0.69 4.28
C LEU A 627 -5.70 -1.89 3.37
N GLY A 628 -5.67 -1.68 2.06
CA GLY A 628 -5.92 -2.73 1.07
C GLY A 628 -4.68 -3.52 0.69
N LEU A 629 -3.49 -3.28 1.25
CA LEU A 629 -2.28 -4.01 0.86
C LEU A 629 -2.33 -5.48 1.28
N LEU A 630 -2.89 -5.74 2.46
CA LEU A 630 -2.98 -7.06 3.06
C LEU A 630 -4.44 -7.47 3.22
N GLU A 631 -4.73 -8.72 2.91
CA GLU A 631 -5.98 -9.39 3.22
C GLU A 631 -5.67 -10.61 4.11
N TYR A 632 -6.67 -11.03 4.88
CA TYR A 632 -6.57 -12.23 5.69
C TYR A 632 -7.82 -13.10 5.52
N GLY A 633 -7.67 -14.38 5.78
CA GLY A 633 -8.75 -15.34 5.87
C GLY A 633 -8.65 -16.18 7.14
N ILE A 634 -9.77 -16.75 7.57
CA ILE A 634 -9.86 -17.65 8.72
C ILE A 634 -10.61 -18.88 8.26
N ALA A 635 -10.06 -20.06 8.54
CA ALA A 635 -10.65 -21.32 8.16
C ALA A 635 -10.45 -22.37 9.26
N THR A 636 -11.47 -23.21 9.44
CA THR A 636 -11.43 -24.35 10.36
C THR A 636 -11.53 -25.63 9.55
N VAL A 637 -10.45 -26.42 9.54
CA VAL A 637 -10.32 -27.62 8.70
C VAL A 637 -9.89 -28.80 9.57
N GLY A 638 -10.75 -29.82 9.67
CA GLY A 638 -10.45 -31.03 10.44
C GLY A 638 -10.21 -30.77 11.93
N GLY A 639 -10.94 -29.82 12.52
CA GLY A 639 -10.81 -29.40 13.92
C GLY A 639 -9.72 -28.36 14.17
N LYS A 640 -8.76 -28.21 13.25
CA LYS A 640 -7.69 -27.20 13.35
C LYS A 640 -8.17 -25.85 12.86
N LYS A 641 -7.83 -24.79 13.60
CA LYS A 641 -8.04 -23.40 13.18
C LYS A 641 -6.79 -22.88 12.47
N MET A 642 -7.02 -22.17 11.37
CA MET A 642 -5.96 -21.54 10.61
C MET A 642 -6.38 -20.12 10.25
N PHE A 643 -5.40 -19.22 10.20
CA PHE A 643 -5.57 -17.96 9.48
C PHE A 643 -4.53 -17.86 8.38
N ASP A 644 -4.86 -17.11 7.34
CA ASP A 644 -3.91 -16.72 6.32
C ASP A 644 -3.72 -15.20 6.31
N LEU A 645 -2.54 -14.76 5.91
CA LEU A 645 -2.23 -13.37 5.62
C LEU A 645 -1.57 -13.32 4.26
N HIS A 646 -2.10 -12.50 3.36
CA HIS A 646 -1.60 -12.44 1.99
C HIS A 646 -1.70 -11.02 1.41
N GLU A 647 -0.86 -10.74 0.43
CA GLU A 647 -0.84 -9.46 -0.26
C GLU A 647 -1.85 -9.45 -1.41
N THR A 648 -2.64 -8.38 -1.50
CA THR A 648 -3.57 -8.14 -2.62
C THR A 648 -2.83 -7.71 -3.88
N ALA A 649 -1.74 -6.95 -3.70
CA ALA A 649 -0.82 -6.54 -4.74
C ALA A 649 0.58 -7.01 -4.34
N SER A 650 1.18 -7.89 -5.18
CA SER A 650 2.45 -8.56 -4.91
C SER A 650 3.60 -7.56 -4.74
N ALA A 651 3.80 -7.07 -3.52
CA ALA A 651 4.81 -6.12 -3.09
C ALA A 651 6.03 -6.81 -2.47
N GLY A 652 5.86 -8.02 -1.94
CA GLY A 652 6.81 -8.69 -1.07
C GLY A 652 6.96 -7.99 0.27
N PHE A 653 5.91 -7.31 0.73
CA PHE A 653 5.83 -6.63 2.01
C PHE A 653 5.96 -7.61 3.19
N ILE A 654 5.20 -8.72 3.20
CA ILE A 654 5.18 -9.66 4.34
C ILE A 654 6.58 -10.20 4.66
N ASP A 655 7.39 -10.42 3.61
CA ASP A 655 8.74 -10.97 3.70
C ASP A 655 9.78 -9.94 4.16
N ASN A 656 9.61 -8.67 3.76
CA ASN A 656 10.63 -7.62 3.96
C ASN A 656 10.29 -6.64 5.09
N PHE A 657 9.08 -6.71 5.66
CA PHE A 657 8.65 -5.84 6.74
C PHE A 657 9.18 -6.31 8.11
N ASP A 658 9.61 -5.36 8.95
CA ASP A 658 10.07 -5.62 10.32
C ASP A 658 8.87 -5.77 11.28
N TRP A 659 8.31 -6.98 11.28
CA TRP A 659 7.20 -7.35 12.16
C TRP A 659 7.55 -7.32 13.65
N LEU A 660 8.84 -7.42 14.01
CA LEU A 660 9.27 -7.40 15.40
C LEU A 660 9.20 -5.97 15.96
N SER A 661 9.79 -5.00 15.25
CA SER A 661 9.67 -3.59 15.64
C SER A 661 8.21 -3.13 15.60
N PHE A 662 7.43 -3.57 14.63
CA PHE A 662 6.02 -3.23 14.55
C PHE A 662 5.21 -3.76 15.75
N ARG A 663 5.51 -4.96 16.24
CA ARG A 663 4.88 -5.51 17.46
C ARG A 663 5.04 -4.57 18.65
N GLU A 664 6.25 -4.07 18.89
CA GLU A 664 6.53 -3.16 20.01
C GLU A 664 5.73 -1.86 19.90
N LYS A 665 5.51 -1.36 18.67
CA LYS A 665 4.68 -0.18 18.42
C LYS A 665 3.19 -0.49 18.67
N LEU A 666 2.72 -1.66 18.22
CA LEU A 666 1.33 -2.11 18.42
C LEU A 666 1.00 -2.31 19.90
N GLU A 667 1.93 -2.83 20.70
CA GLU A 667 1.75 -2.99 22.15
C GLU A 667 1.55 -1.64 22.87
N LYS A 668 2.09 -0.56 22.33
CA LYS A 668 1.90 0.82 22.85
C LYS A 668 0.74 1.56 22.19
N TYR A 669 0.13 0.99 21.15
CA TYR A 669 -0.94 1.61 20.40
C TYR A 669 -2.26 1.56 21.17
N GLU A 670 -2.96 2.69 21.27
CA GLU A 670 -4.28 2.80 21.90
C GLU A 670 -5.30 3.17 20.83
N PRO A 671 -6.22 2.26 20.44
CA PRO A 671 -7.24 2.53 19.45
C PRO A 671 -8.18 3.67 19.88
N ASP A 672 -8.57 4.51 18.92
CA ASP A 672 -9.54 5.60 19.10
C ASP A 672 -10.77 5.45 18.20
N ASP A 673 -11.64 6.46 18.20
CA ASP A 673 -12.88 6.47 17.42
C ASP A 673 -12.64 6.38 15.89
N LEU A 674 -11.46 6.79 15.40
CA LEU A 674 -11.11 6.61 13.99
C LEU A 674 -10.83 5.15 13.68
N ASP A 675 -10.19 4.41 14.59
CA ASP A 675 -9.92 2.98 14.42
C ASP A 675 -11.20 2.15 14.34
N LEU A 676 -12.27 2.58 15.02
CA LEU A 676 -13.58 1.97 14.89
C LEU A 676 -14.17 2.13 13.48
N ILE A 677 -13.96 3.28 12.85
CA ILE A 677 -14.39 3.53 11.47
C ILE A 677 -13.52 2.73 10.49
N LEU A 678 -12.21 2.72 10.72
CA LEU A 678 -11.28 1.94 9.90
C LEU A 678 -11.54 0.43 10.01
N LEU A 679 -11.99 -0.05 11.17
CA LEU A 679 -12.42 -1.44 11.34
C LEU A 679 -13.60 -1.78 10.44
N ASN A 680 -14.58 -0.88 10.31
CA ASN A 680 -15.69 -1.08 9.40
C ASN A 680 -15.26 -1.12 7.93
N GLU A 681 -14.27 -0.32 7.55
CA GLU A 681 -13.70 -0.32 6.19
C GLU A 681 -12.87 -1.57 5.90
N VAL A 682 -12.08 -2.04 6.87
CA VAL A 682 -11.21 -3.22 6.72
C VAL A 682 -12.03 -4.51 6.70
N ASP A 683 -12.90 -4.70 7.70
CA ASP A 683 -13.74 -5.89 7.80
C ASP A 683 -15.05 -5.56 8.52
N GLU A 684 -16.09 -5.26 7.73
CA GLU A 684 -17.44 -5.01 8.23
C GLU A 684 -18.03 -6.18 9.06
N ILE A 685 -17.59 -7.43 8.84
CA ILE A 685 -18.00 -8.57 9.68
C ILE A 685 -17.32 -8.47 11.04
N ALA A 686 -16.02 -8.17 11.06
CA ALA A 686 -15.30 -7.91 12.31
C ALA A 686 -15.94 -6.75 13.08
N TYR A 687 -16.34 -5.68 12.39
CA TYR A 687 -17.05 -4.56 13.02
C TYR A 687 -18.37 -5.00 13.69
N ALA A 688 -19.16 -5.85 13.03
CA ALA A 688 -20.37 -6.42 13.63
C ALA A 688 -20.05 -7.27 14.86
N ASP A 689 -19.06 -8.16 14.78
CA ASP A 689 -18.58 -8.96 15.92
C ASP A 689 -18.10 -8.06 17.07
N PHE A 690 -17.43 -6.95 16.78
CA PHE A 690 -16.95 -5.99 17.77
C PHE A 690 -18.09 -5.35 18.56
N ILE A 691 -19.18 -5.00 17.87
CA ILE A 691 -20.39 -4.47 18.49
C ILE A 691 -21.00 -5.52 19.44
N GLU A 692 -21.13 -6.76 18.98
CA GLU A 692 -21.70 -7.85 19.79
C GLU A 692 -20.87 -8.17 21.04
N LEU A 693 -19.54 -8.02 20.94
CA LEU A 693 -18.60 -8.19 22.06
C LEU A 693 -18.49 -6.97 22.97
N GLY A 694 -19.26 -5.91 22.73
CA GLY A 694 -19.31 -4.73 23.60
C GLY A 694 -18.11 -3.79 23.47
N PHE A 695 -17.49 -3.72 22.28
CA PHE A 695 -16.36 -2.82 21.97
C PHE A 695 -15.10 -2.99 22.85
N ASP A 696 -14.78 -4.22 23.23
CA ASP A 696 -13.60 -4.54 24.06
C ASP A 696 -12.28 -4.46 23.26
N TRP A 697 -11.73 -3.25 23.10
CA TRP A 697 -10.44 -3.03 22.45
C TRP A 697 -9.28 -3.73 23.16
N LYS A 698 -9.38 -3.99 24.46
CA LYS A 698 -8.31 -4.63 25.23
C LYS A 698 -8.12 -6.08 24.77
N SER A 699 -9.21 -6.85 24.70
CA SER A 699 -9.16 -8.22 24.17
C SER A 699 -8.69 -8.27 22.72
N VAL A 700 -9.14 -7.31 21.89
CA VAL A 700 -8.70 -7.22 20.48
C VAL A 700 -7.20 -6.98 20.38
N LYS A 701 -6.66 -6.07 21.20
CA LYS A 701 -5.22 -5.79 21.26
C LYS A 701 -4.42 -7.02 21.71
N GLU A 702 -4.87 -7.72 22.75
CA GLU A 702 -4.23 -8.97 23.19
C GLU A 702 -4.20 -10.04 22.07
N TYR A 703 -5.28 -10.19 21.31
CA TYR A 703 -5.32 -11.11 20.17
C TYR A 703 -4.44 -10.64 19.01
N SER A 704 -4.37 -9.33 18.74
CA SER A 704 -3.50 -8.79 17.70
C SER A 704 -2.01 -9.09 17.97
N VAL A 705 -1.56 -8.95 19.22
CA VAL A 705 -0.19 -9.32 19.63
C VAL A 705 0.03 -10.82 19.47
N LYS A 706 -0.94 -11.67 19.88
CA LYS A 706 -0.86 -13.12 19.67
C LYS A 706 -0.76 -13.48 18.18
N MET A 707 -1.53 -12.84 17.30
CA MET A 707 -1.45 -13.10 15.86
C MET A 707 -0.10 -12.70 15.27
N LEU A 708 0.50 -11.60 15.74
CA LEU A 708 1.88 -11.23 15.37
C LEU A 708 2.91 -12.28 15.84
N GLU A 709 2.70 -12.93 16.98
CA GLU A 709 3.58 -14.03 17.41
C GLU A 709 3.53 -15.21 16.45
N TYR A 710 2.35 -15.57 15.93
CA TYR A 710 2.21 -16.57 14.87
C TYR A 710 2.88 -16.12 13.56
N LEU A 711 2.70 -14.86 13.15
CA LEU A 711 3.36 -14.29 11.96
C LEU A 711 4.89 -14.35 12.03
N ASN A 712 5.43 -14.26 13.26
CA ASN A 712 6.87 -14.36 13.53
C ASN A 712 7.36 -15.81 13.70
N GLN A 713 6.49 -16.82 13.69
CA GLN A 713 6.92 -18.23 13.74
C GLN A 713 7.75 -18.58 12.49
N GLY A 714 8.93 -19.15 12.70
CA GLY A 714 9.91 -19.42 11.64
C GLY A 714 10.78 -18.22 11.25
N LYS A 715 10.51 -17.02 11.78
CA LYS A 715 11.40 -15.85 11.73
C LYS A 715 12.33 -15.76 12.95
N THR A 716 12.14 -16.63 13.94
CA THR A 716 13.03 -16.82 15.09
C THR A 716 13.67 -18.21 15.03
N ILE A 717 14.85 -18.35 15.63
CA ILE A 717 15.58 -19.60 15.77
C ILE A 717 15.75 -19.93 17.25
N GLU A 718 15.67 -21.20 17.59
CA GLU A 718 16.07 -21.70 18.92
C GLU A 718 17.57 -21.95 18.90
N VAL A 719 18.28 -21.29 19.82
CA VAL A 719 19.72 -21.36 19.94
C VAL A 719 20.09 -21.69 21.38
N LEU A 720 21.17 -22.46 21.55
CA LEU A 720 21.73 -22.74 22.86
C LEU A 720 22.83 -21.72 23.14
N ILE A 721 22.65 -20.86 24.13
CA ILE A 721 23.64 -19.85 24.54
C ILE A 721 24.03 -20.15 25.97
N SER A 722 25.30 -20.45 26.22
CA SER A 722 25.80 -20.81 27.56
C SER A 722 25.03 -21.97 28.23
N GLY A 723 24.44 -22.87 27.45
CA GLY A 723 23.64 -24.00 27.97
C GLY A 723 22.15 -23.69 28.20
N GLU A 724 21.71 -22.44 27.98
CA GLU A 724 20.30 -22.05 28.06
C GLU A 724 19.67 -21.98 26.66
N LEU A 725 18.43 -22.46 26.55
CA LEU A 725 17.67 -22.41 25.31
C LEU A 725 17.05 -21.02 25.16
N ALA A 726 17.50 -20.25 24.17
CA ALA A 726 16.99 -18.92 23.86
C ALA A 726 16.32 -18.91 22.49
N ARG A 727 15.20 -18.18 22.36
CA ARG A 727 14.61 -17.86 21.06
C ARG A 727 15.05 -16.48 20.63
N ILE A 728 15.81 -16.40 19.54
CA ILE A 728 16.28 -15.14 18.98
C ILE A 728 15.75 -14.94 17.55
N PRO A 729 15.50 -13.71 17.11
CA PRO A 729 15.30 -13.40 15.69
C PRO A 729 16.36 -14.08 14.80
N LYS A 730 15.91 -14.68 13.71
CA LYS A 730 16.81 -15.21 12.68
C LYS A 730 17.59 -14.03 12.07
N PRO A 731 18.92 -14.12 11.96
CA PRO A 731 19.70 -13.07 11.29
C PRO A 731 19.16 -12.75 9.89
N SER A 732 18.94 -11.47 9.62
CA SER A 732 18.44 -10.96 8.35
C SER A 732 18.71 -9.47 8.20
N ARG A 733 18.89 -9.01 6.96
CA ARG A 733 18.99 -7.58 6.64
C ARG A 733 17.70 -6.82 6.94
N ALA A 734 16.55 -7.50 6.99
CA ALA A 734 15.27 -6.89 7.34
C ALA A 734 15.24 -6.29 8.75
N LEU A 735 16.11 -6.77 9.65
CA LEU A 735 16.25 -6.22 10.99
C LEU A 735 16.96 -4.85 11.03
N LYS A 736 17.52 -4.38 9.91
CA LYS A 736 18.31 -3.14 9.80
C LYS A 736 19.39 -3.02 10.89
N ILE A 737 20.15 -4.09 11.09
CA ILE A 737 21.26 -4.15 12.03
C ILE A 737 22.54 -4.48 11.24
N VAL A 738 23.65 -3.83 11.55
CA VAL A 738 24.98 -4.19 11.05
C VAL A 738 25.96 -4.19 12.21
N SER A 739 26.76 -5.23 12.34
CA SER A 739 27.87 -5.27 13.29
C SER A 739 29.19 -4.98 12.59
N LEU A 740 30.08 -4.29 13.27
CA LEU A 740 31.43 -3.95 12.81
C LEU A 740 32.44 -4.36 13.87
N ASP A 741 33.48 -5.08 13.46
CA ASP A 741 34.66 -5.35 14.29
C ASP A 741 35.94 -5.13 13.47
N ALA A 742 37.00 -4.71 14.15
CA ALA A 742 38.30 -4.52 13.56
C ALA A 742 39.40 -4.79 14.58
N MET A 743 40.54 -5.30 14.10
CA MET A 743 41.72 -5.54 14.92
C MET A 743 42.98 -5.06 14.23
N ILE A 744 43.94 -4.61 15.04
CA ILE A 744 45.27 -4.20 14.61
C ILE A 744 46.29 -4.86 15.52
N GLU A 745 47.23 -5.61 14.94
CA GLU A 745 48.28 -6.31 15.68
C GLU A 745 49.67 -5.88 15.19
N PRO A 746 50.55 -5.36 16.08
CA PRO A 746 51.87 -4.90 15.70
C PRO A 746 52.80 -6.08 15.35
N ILE A 747 53.57 -5.91 14.28
CA ILE A 747 54.64 -6.83 13.86
C ILE A 747 55.98 -6.13 14.14
N GLU A 748 56.56 -6.47 15.29
CA GLU A 748 57.78 -5.86 15.82
C GLU A 748 59.07 -6.47 15.25
N ARG A 749 60.04 -5.62 14.90
CA ARG A 749 61.39 -6.03 14.51
C ARG A 749 62.42 -5.16 15.24
N GLY A 750 62.99 -5.67 16.34
CA GLY A 750 63.73 -4.84 17.30
C GLY A 750 62.78 -4.05 18.21
N ASP A 751 63.21 -2.87 18.67
CA ASP A 751 62.48 -2.05 19.67
C ASP A 751 61.31 -1.22 19.11
N LYS A 752 60.95 -1.36 17.82
CA LYS A 752 59.84 -0.63 17.20
C LYS A 752 59.00 -1.50 16.25
N PRO A 753 57.66 -1.32 16.21
CA PRO A 753 56.80 -1.94 15.22
C PRO A 753 57.13 -1.41 13.81
N PHE A 754 57.32 -2.32 12.86
CA PHE A 754 57.65 -1.98 11.46
C PHE A 754 56.45 -2.16 10.53
N LEU A 755 55.55 -3.09 10.85
CA LEU A 755 54.33 -3.40 10.10
C LEU A 755 53.20 -3.70 11.09
N TYR A 756 51.96 -3.63 10.61
CA TYR A 756 50.77 -4.03 11.36
C TYR A 756 49.94 -4.99 10.54
N LEU A 757 49.45 -6.05 11.18
CA LEU A 757 48.35 -6.84 10.67
C LEU A 757 47.07 -6.07 10.97
N VAL A 758 46.34 -5.67 9.94
CA VAL A 758 45.03 -5.02 10.05
C VAL A 758 43.97 -5.95 9.53
N ALA A 759 42.87 -6.09 10.26
CA ALA A 759 41.69 -6.79 9.80
C ALA A 759 40.41 -6.05 10.19
N ILE A 760 39.42 -6.04 9.31
CA ILE A 760 38.12 -5.40 9.50
C ILE A 760 37.03 -6.29 8.91
N SER A 761 35.88 -6.36 9.58
CA SER A 761 34.71 -7.07 9.06
C SER A 761 33.42 -6.45 9.54
N TYR A 762 32.41 -6.46 8.67
CA TYR A 762 31.04 -6.21 9.06
C TYR A 762 30.15 -7.42 8.78
N PHE A 763 29.01 -7.50 9.47
CA PHE A 763 27.94 -8.46 9.20
C PHE A 763 26.57 -7.79 9.30
N ASP A 764 25.74 -7.94 8.26
CA ASP A 764 24.44 -7.26 8.13
C ASP A 764 23.23 -8.18 8.34
N GLY A 765 23.45 -9.37 8.89
CA GLY A 765 22.43 -10.39 9.09
C GLY A 765 22.32 -11.41 7.96
N GLU A 766 22.77 -11.09 6.75
CA GLU A 766 22.81 -12.02 5.61
C GLU A 766 24.22 -12.21 5.06
N ASN A 767 24.97 -11.12 4.91
CA ASN A 767 26.29 -11.10 4.31
C ASN A 767 27.32 -10.60 5.32
N ALA A 768 28.48 -11.24 5.31
CA ALA A 768 29.66 -10.75 6.00
C ALA A 768 30.75 -10.44 4.99
N GLU A 769 31.30 -9.22 5.02
CA GLU A 769 32.50 -8.87 4.26
C GLU A 769 33.67 -8.74 5.23
N SER A 770 34.85 -9.22 4.82
CA SER A 770 36.05 -9.19 5.66
C SER A 770 37.29 -8.87 4.84
N TYR A 771 38.19 -8.08 5.40
CA TYR A 771 39.47 -7.74 4.79
C TYR A 771 40.60 -7.85 5.81
N ALA A 772 41.72 -8.43 5.39
CA ALA A 772 42.92 -8.58 6.21
C ALA A 772 44.18 -8.36 5.36
N SER A 773 45.11 -7.55 5.85
CA SER A 773 46.35 -7.22 5.16
C SER A 773 47.46 -6.87 6.15
N ILE A 774 48.72 -6.90 5.68
CA ILE A 774 49.86 -6.36 6.42
C ILE A 774 50.22 -5.02 5.80
N THR A 775 50.14 -3.95 6.59
CA THR A 775 50.43 -2.59 6.12
C THR A 775 51.44 -1.91 7.04
N PRO A 776 52.33 -1.06 6.51
CA PRO A 776 53.01 -0.08 7.34
C PRO A 776 51.98 0.92 7.84
N VAL A 777 51.93 1.16 9.15
CA VAL A 777 51.10 2.22 9.72
C VAL A 777 52.03 3.38 10.08
N ALA A 778 51.93 4.45 9.30
CA ALA A 778 52.62 5.70 9.56
C ALA A 778 51.61 6.86 9.49
N PRO A 779 51.78 7.93 10.30
CA PRO A 779 50.92 9.10 10.23
C PRO A 779 50.87 9.68 8.81
N GLY A 780 49.68 9.73 8.21
CA GLY A 780 49.45 10.27 6.86
C GLY A 780 49.48 9.26 5.70
N LEU A 781 49.72 7.97 5.95
CA LEU A 781 49.56 6.93 4.92
C LEU A 781 48.07 6.80 4.56
N LYS A 782 47.74 6.75 3.25
CA LYS A 782 46.36 6.56 2.80
C LYS A 782 45.95 5.09 2.98
N PRO A 783 44.73 4.81 3.49
CA PRO A 783 44.21 3.45 3.59
C PRO A 783 44.18 2.76 2.23
N GLU A 784 44.40 1.44 2.22
CA GLU A 784 44.23 0.61 1.02
C GLU A 784 42.81 0.74 0.44
N GLN A 785 42.69 0.59 -0.88
CA GLN A 785 41.41 0.76 -1.59
C GLN A 785 40.30 -0.15 -1.05
N ALA A 786 40.65 -1.36 -0.61
CA ALA A 786 39.71 -2.30 -0.01
C ALA A 786 39.11 -1.76 1.30
N ILE A 787 39.91 -1.13 2.17
CA ILE A 787 39.44 -0.55 3.43
C ILE A 787 38.55 0.69 3.18
N LYS A 788 38.86 1.48 2.14
CA LYS A 788 37.98 2.59 1.72
C LYS A 788 36.62 2.12 1.20
N ARG A 789 36.58 0.94 0.59
CA ARG A 789 35.32 0.35 0.13
C ARG A 789 34.41 0.00 1.31
N PHE A 790 34.97 -0.59 2.36
CA PHE A 790 34.26 -0.80 3.64
C PHE A 790 33.69 0.48 4.22
N GLU A 791 34.50 1.55 4.24
CA GLU A 791 34.07 2.87 4.74
C GLU A 791 32.86 3.39 3.96
N SER A 792 32.87 3.28 2.63
CA SER A 792 31.74 3.69 1.77
C SER A 792 30.49 2.84 1.98
N GLU A 793 30.63 1.51 2.03
CA GLU A 793 29.49 0.59 2.16
C GLU A 793 28.78 0.76 3.50
N LEU A 794 29.53 0.95 4.59
CA LEU A 794 28.96 1.22 5.91
C LEU A 794 28.35 2.63 6.00
N GLU A 795 28.97 3.64 5.39
CA GLU A 795 28.41 5.00 5.31
C GLU A 795 27.07 4.99 4.57
N ASP A 796 26.95 4.21 3.50
CA ASP A 796 25.71 4.04 2.75
C ASP A 796 24.63 3.33 3.57
N MET A 797 24.97 2.25 4.28
CA MET A 797 24.04 1.54 5.17
C MET A 797 23.51 2.43 6.30
N MET A 798 24.38 3.26 6.89
CA MET A 798 24.01 4.16 7.98
C MET A 798 23.18 5.37 7.50
N SER A 799 23.57 5.97 6.38
CA SER A 799 22.97 7.21 5.89
C SER A 799 21.67 6.98 5.12
N TYR A 800 21.56 5.86 4.41
CA TYR A 800 20.43 5.56 3.53
C TYR A 800 19.61 4.35 3.97
N GLY A 801 20.24 3.35 4.57
CA GLY A 801 19.57 2.12 5.00
C GLY A 801 18.89 2.20 6.38
N GLU A 802 19.20 3.24 7.17
CA GLU A 802 18.80 3.38 8.58
C GLU A 802 19.23 2.19 9.45
N PHE A 803 20.42 1.63 9.18
CA PHE A 803 20.94 0.52 9.97
C PHE A 803 21.38 0.98 11.37
N LYS A 804 21.20 0.11 12.36
CA LYS A 804 21.84 0.23 13.68
C LYS A 804 23.26 -0.34 13.60
N LEU A 805 24.27 0.46 13.94
CA LEU A 805 25.66 0.03 13.97
C LEU A 805 26.02 -0.58 15.33
N LEU A 806 26.38 -1.84 15.34
CA LEU A 806 26.85 -2.57 16.52
C LEU A 806 28.37 -2.62 16.54
N VAL A 807 28.96 -2.30 17.67
CA VAL A 807 30.41 -2.33 17.88
C VAL A 807 30.75 -3.07 19.18
N PRO A 808 31.93 -3.68 19.29
CA PRO A 808 32.34 -4.34 20.53
C PRO A 808 32.43 -3.34 21.69
N SER A 809 33.09 -2.21 21.47
CA SER A 809 33.24 -1.10 22.42
C SER A 809 33.58 0.20 21.69
N GLU A 810 33.50 1.33 22.40
CA GLU A 810 33.94 2.64 21.89
C GLU A 810 35.43 2.66 21.47
N ASP A 811 36.29 1.81 22.06
CA ASP A 811 37.71 1.72 21.70
C ASP A 811 37.93 1.29 20.23
N LEU A 812 36.92 0.72 19.56
CA LEU A 812 36.99 0.43 18.14
C LEU A 812 37.26 1.69 17.31
N SER A 813 36.74 2.86 17.73
CA SER A 813 37.01 4.14 17.06
C SER A 813 38.52 4.43 16.98
N ARG A 814 39.24 4.24 18.09
CA ARG A 814 40.71 4.42 18.18
C ARG A 814 41.45 3.41 17.31
N THR A 815 40.99 2.16 17.31
CA THR A 815 41.53 1.11 16.42
C THR A 815 41.38 1.52 14.95
N LEU A 816 40.20 1.99 14.54
CA LEU A 816 39.96 2.45 13.16
C LEU A 816 40.79 3.71 12.80
N MET A 817 40.95 4.66 13.74
CA MET A 817 41.85 5.81 13.54
C MET A 817 43.30 5.37 13.30
N SER A 818 43.77 4.35 14.04
CA SER A 818 45.11 3.78 13.85
C SER A 818 45.29 3.09 12.49
N MET A 819 44.20 2.64 11.86
CA MET A 819 44.21 2.12 10.49
C MET A 819 44.24 3.23 9.42
N GLY A 820 44.25 4.50 9.82
CA GLY A 820 44.24 5.65 8.92
C GLY A 820 42.86 6.05 8.39
N LEU A 821 41.78 5.50 8.96
CA LEU A 821 40.40 5.89 8.66
C LEU A 821 40.02 7.17 9.41
N LYS A 822 39.16 7.98 8.79
CA LYS A 822 38.72 9.26 9.38
C LYS A 822 37.22 9.34 9.59
N ARG A 823 36.41 8.86 8.66
CA ARG A 823 34.94 8.96 8.76
C ARG A 823 34.35 7.83 9.59
N LEU A 824 34.84 6.61 9.38
CA LEU A 824 34.31 5.45 10.11
C LEU A 824 34.44 5.59 11.65
N PRO A 825 35.57 6.09 12.21
CA PRO A 825 35.66 6.41 13.63
C PRO A 825 34.59 7.39 14.11
N GLU A 826 34.34 8.48 13.38
CA GLU A 826 33.30 9.48 13.72
C GLU A 826 31.90 8.87 13.70
N ILE A 827 31.62 7.97 12.74
CA ILE A 827 30.35 7.25 12.66
C ILE A 827 30.18 6.31 13.86
N VAL A 828 31.24 5.59 14.24
CA VAL A 828 31.25 4.70 15.41
C VAL A 828 31.01 5.47 16.70
N GLU A 829 31.69 6.61 16.91
CA GLU A 829 31.49 7.45 18.11
C GLU A 829 30.09 8.03 18.19
N ARG A 830 29.47 8.38 17.05
CA ARG A 830 28.16 9.01 17.02
C ARG A 830 26.99 8.03 17.10
N ASN A 831 27.11 6.86 16.48
CA ASN A 831 26.00 5.94 16.24
C ASN A 831 26.25 4.51 16.75
N GLY A 832 27.45 4.20 17.22
CA GLY A 832 27.84 2.85 17.64
C GLY A 832 27.11 2.42 18.90
N ILE A 833 26.47 1.25 18.85
CA ILE A 833 25.86 0.58 20.00
C ILE A 833 26.86 -0.43 20.55
N GLU A 834 27.31 -0.22 21.77
CA GLU A 834 28.28 -1.09 22.44
C GLU A 834 27.63 -2.38 22.92
N VAL A 835 27.89 -3.47 22.19
CA VAL A 835 27.27 -4.77 22.46
C VAL A 835 27.78 -5.37 23.77
N ILE A 836 29.07 -5.20 24.11
CA ILE A 836 29.65 -5.78 25.33
C ILE A 836 28.97 -5.22 26.58
N LYS A 837 28.67 -3.91 26.62
CA LYS A 837 27.91 -3.27 27.72
C LYS A 837 26.47 -3.77 27.81
N LEU A 838 25.86 -4.18 26.70
CA LEU A 838 24.49 -4.72 26.70
C LEU A 838 24.42 -6.14 27.25
N ILE A 839 25.40 -6.99 26.92
CA ILE A 839 25.43 -8.38 27.40
C ILE A 839 25.89 -8.51 28.86
N GLU A 840 26.54 -7.49 29.44
CA GLU A 840 26.85 -7.43 30.89
C GLU A 840 25.63 -7.70 31.78
N LYS A 841 24.44 -7.32 31.32
CA LYS A 841 23.18 -7.51 32.06
C LYS A 841 22.66 -8.95 32.01
N LYS A 842 23.18 -9.80 31.12
CA LYS A 842 22.68 -11.15 30.84
C LYS A 842 23.72 -12.27 31.01
N VAL A 843 25.01 -11.97 30.89
CA VAL A 843 26.10 -12.97 30.95
C VAL A 843 27.21 -12.44 31.85
N ALA A 844 27.56 -13.19 32.90
CA ALA A 844 28.62 -12.84 33.85
C ALA A 844 29.72 -13.93 33.88
N PRO A 845 30.99 -13.62 33.54
CA PRO A 845 31.50 -12.33 33.07
C PRO A 845 31.05 -12.01 31.62
N PRO A 846 30.95 -10.72 31.24
CA PRO A 846 30.60 -10.32 29.88
C PRO A 846 31.65 -10.85 28.90
N SER A 847 31.24 -11.78 28.04
CA SER A 847 32.11 -12.42 27.06
C SER A 847 31.36 -12.65 25.76
N LEU A 848 32.07 -12.43 24.65
CA LEU A 848 31.56 -12.77 23.32
C LEU A 848 31.67 -14.28 23.04
N GLU A 849 32.39 -15.03 23.87
CA GLU A 849 32.74 -16.44 23.62
C GLU A 849 31.52 -17.38 23.43
N PRO A 850 30.42 -17.26 24.21
CA PRO A 850 29.21 -18.04 23.96
C PRO A 850 28.61 -17.78 22.58
N TYR A 851 28.69 -16.52 22.12
CA TYR A 851 28.17 -16.10 20.82
C TYR A 851 29.11 -16.45 19.67
N LEU A 852 30.43 -16.52 19.90
CA LEU A 852 31.40 -17.06 18.95
C LEU A 852 31.16 -18.55 18.71
N SER A 853 30.91 -19.32 19.78
CA SER A 853 30.54 -20.73 19.67
C SER A 853 29.23 -20.91 18.90
N LEU A 854 28.23 -20.07 19.17
CA LEU A 854 26.98 -20.06 18.43
C LEU A 854 27.20 -19.70 16.94
N ALA A 855 27.96 -18.63 16.66
CA ALA A 855 28.27 -18.20 15.29
C ALA A 855 28.94 -19.31 14.47
N ARG A 856 29.91 -20.03 15.05
CA ARG A 856 30.58 -21.18 14.42
C ARG A 856 29.59 -22.30 14.08
N SER A 857 28.67 -22.61 15.00
CA SER A 857 27.65 -23.65 14.75
C SER A 857 26.63 -23.25 13.68
N MET A 858 26.27 -21.97 13.61
CA MET A 858 25.31 -21.45 12.63
C MET A 858 25.91 -21.24 11.25
N TYR A 859 27.21 -20.92 11.17
CA TYR A 859 27.92 -20.60 9.93
C TYR A 859 29.20 -21.45 9.73
N PRO A 860 29.09 -22.79 9.71
CA PRO A 860 30.26 -23.68 9.66
C PRO A 860 31.11 -23.52 8.39
N GLN A 861 30.51 -23.04 7.29
CA GLN A 861 31.20 -22.79 6.01
C GLN A 861 32.22 -21.63 6.08
N GLU A 862 32.13 -20.77 7.09
CA GLU A 862 32.94 -19.55 7.19
C GLU A 862 34.33 -19.77 7.83
N GLY A 863 34.63 -21.01 8.25
CA GLY A 863 35.90 -21.40 8.86
C GLY A 863 35.96 -21.20 10.37
N ASP A 864 36.94 -21.85 11.02
CA ASP A 864 37.00 -22.00 12.48
C ASP A 864 38.29 -21.40 13.07
N ALA A 865 38.82 -20.35 12.43
CA ALA A 865 40.06 -19.74 12.86
C ALA A 865 39.89 -19.08 14.25
N THR A 866 40.80 -19.39 15.17
CA THR A 866 40.83 -18.84 16.52
C THR A 866 41.84 -17.70 16.63
N ILE A 867 41.79 -16.96 17.74
CA ILE A 867 42.77 -15.89 18.00
C ILE A 867 44.19 -16.44 18.08
N GLU A 868 44.37 -17.64 18.65
CA GLU A 868 45.66 -18.32 18.73
C GLU A 868 46.25 -18.53 17.33
N LYS A 869 45.40 -18.87 16.35
CA LYS A 869 45.85 -19.05 14.97
C LYS A 869 46.31 -17.74 14.34
N VAL A 870 45.62 -16.64 14.61
CA VAL A 870 46.04 -15.29 14.17
C VAL A 870 47.39 -14.94 14.81
N LEU A 871 47.56 -15.18 16.11
CA LEU A 871 48.81 -14.91 16.82
C LEU A 871 49.98 -15.78 16.32
N GLU A 872 49.74 -17.05 15.98
CA GLU A 872 50.74 -17.90 15.31
C GLU A 872 51.19 -17.32 13.97
N ILE A 873 50.25 -16.79 13.17
CA ILE A 873 50.55 -16.13 11.89
C ILE A 873 51.41 -14.90 12.14
N VAL A 874 51.05 -14.05 13.11
CA VAL A 874 51.83 -12.87 13.50
C VAL A 874 53.24 -13.25 13.95
N GLN A 875 53.38 -14.28 14.80
CA GLN A 875 54.68 -14.76 15.27
C GLN A 875 55.53 -15.33 14.14
N LYS A 876 54.93 -16.08 13.21
CA LYS A 876 55.60 -16.61 12.02
C LYS A 876 56.10 -15.48 11.13
N ILE A 877 55.25 -14.50 10.82
CA ILE A 877 55.64 -13.32 10.05
C ILE A 877 56.80 -12.58 10.73
N ARG A 878 56.73 -12.41 12.05
CA ARG A 878 57.77 -11.77 12.85
C ARG A 878 59.11 -12.52 12.76
N ARG A 879 59.08 -13.85 12.90
CA ARG A 879 60.27 -14.70 12.87
C ARG A 879 60.92 -14.73 11.48
N GLU A 880 60.11 -14.88 10.44
CA GLU A 880 60.58 -15.06 9.07
C GLU A 880 60.82 -13.72 8.33
N GLY A 881 60.34 -12.60 8.88
CA GLY A 881 60.48 -11.27 8.30
C GLY A 881 59.61 -11.01 7.08
N TYR A 882 58.44 -11.65 6.99
CA TYR A 882 57.52 -11.48 5.87
C TYR A 882 56.81 -10.12 5.89
N THR A 883 56.42 -9.64 4.70
CA THR A 883 55.78 -8.32 4.53
C THR A 883 54.37 -8.41 3.95
N LYS A 884 53.88 -9.61 3.64
CA LYS A 884 52.54 -9.89 3.10
C LYS A 884 52.01 -11.21 3.64
N LEU A 885 50.69 -11.33 3.71
CA LEU A 885 50.01 -12.59 4.00
C LEU A 885 50.00 -13.48 2.76
N THR A 886 50.16 -14.78 2.97
CA THR A 886 49.73 -15.77 1.96
C THR A 886 48.20 -15.83 1.90
N GLU A 887 47.65 -16.39 0.81
CA GLU A 887 46.20 -16.51 0.63
C GLU A 887 45.53 -17.33 1.75
N SER A 888 46.19 -18.39 2.24
CA SER A 888 45.69 -19.21 3.35
C SER A 888 45.74 -18.47 4.69
N GLU A 889 46.79 -17.68 4.95
CA GLU A 889 46.90 -16.86 6.15
C GLU A 889 45.87 -15.71 6.15
N ALA A 890 45.69 -15.02 5.02
CA ALA A 890 44.65 -14.01 4.87
C ALA A 890 43.25 -14.60 5.08
N LYS A 891 42.99 -15.80 4.55
CA LYS A 891 41.73 -16.52 4.77
C LYS A 891 41.48 -16.84 6.24
N ALA A 892 42.51 -17.27 6.98
CA ALA A 892 42.40 -17.55 8.41
C ALA A 892 42.10 -16.28 9.22
N VAL A 893 42.80 -15.18 8.94
CA VAL A 893 42.58 -13.89 9.63
C VAL A 893 41.19 -13.33 9.31
N ASN A 894 40.77 -13.39 8.04
CA ASN A 894 39.43 -12.98 7.62
C ASN A 894 38.34 -13.81 8.31
N SER A 895 38.51 -15.13 8.38
CA SER A 895 37.57 -16.05 9.05
C SER A 895 37.40 -15.69 10.53
N TYR A 896 38.49 -15.38 11.24
CA TYR A 896 38.44 -14.99 12.65
C TYR A 896 37.65 -13.68 12.86
N ILE A 897 38.00 -12.60 12.15
CA ILE A 897 37.31 -11.31 12.33
C ILE A 897 35.85 -11.35 11.87
N ARG A 898 35.55 -12.19 10.87
CA ARG A 898 34.19 -12.48 10.41
C ARG A 898 33.34 -13.17 11.47
N MET A 899 33.87 -14.17 12.16
CA MET A 899 33.15 -14.83 13.25
C MET A 899 32.85 -13.87 14.39
N ARG A 900 33.75 -12.92 14.67
CA ARG A 900 33.53 -11.89 15.69
C ARG A 900 32.42 -10.91 15.33
N SER A 901 32.36 -10.43 14.08
CA SER A 901 31.26 -9.57 13.65
C SER A 901 29.91 -10.30 13.71
N ILE A 902 29.83 -11.56 13.28
CA ILE A 902 28.61 -12.38 13.43
C ILE A 902 28.24 -12.56 14.91
N ALA A 903 29.22 -12.87 15.77
CA ALA A 903 28.98 -13.03 17.21
C ALA A 903 28.47 -11.76 17.88
N LEU A 904 28.98 -10.57 17.50
CA LEU A 904 28.47 -9.27 17.98
C LEU A 904 27.00 -9.07 17.58
N TYR A 905 26.65 -9.44 16.36
CA TYR A 905 25.28 -9.34 15.87
C TYR A 905 24.33 -10.26 16.67
N LEU A 906 24.71 -11.52 16.84
CA LEU A 906 23.94 -12.50 17.61
C LEU A 906 23.79 -12.09 19.08
N ALA A 907 24.86 -11.54 19.67
CA ALA A 907 24.86 -11.01 21.04
C ALA A 907 23.86 -9.86 21.21
N TYR A 908 23.84 -8.90 20.28
CA TYR A 908 22.89 -7.80 20.33
C TYR A 908 21.44 -8.28 20.20
N ILE A 909 21.16 -9.15 19.23
CA ILE A 909 19.81 -9.68 19.03
C ILE A 909 19.34 -10.43 20.27
N HIS A 910 20.18 -11.28 20.85
CA HIS A 910 19.84 -11.97 22.09
C HIS A 910 19.63 -11.01 23.28
N SER A 911 20.38 -9.92 23.35
CA SER A 911 20.21 -8.91 24.40
C SER A 911 18.94 -8.08 24.26
N SER A 912 18.37 -8.00 23.05
CA SER A 912 17.19 -7.19 22.71
C SER A 912 15.87 -7.94 22.89
N VAL A 913 15.91 -9.28 22.96
CA VAL A 913 14.79 -10.15 23.39
C VAL A 913 14.76 -10.19 24.91
#